data_AF-A0A1Q7EKM4-F1
#
_entry.id   AF-A0A1Q7EKM4-F1
#
_cell.length_a   1.000
_cell.length_b   1.000
_cell.length_c   1.000
_cell.angle_alpha   90.00
_cell.angle_beta   90.00
_cell.angle_gamma   90.00
#
_symmetry.space_group_name_H-M   'P 1'
#
loop_
_entity.id
_entity.type
_entity.pdbx_description
1 polymer ?
#
loop_
_entity_poly.entity_id
_entity_poly.type
_entity_poly.pdbx_seq_one_letter_code
_entity_poly.pdbx_strand_id
1 'polypeptide(L)'
;MSLETLGFLARWAHLALAVAVVGACAVLLVGGRSDRPTARAWEDHVLRWLRRLVLLALASGALLLAYQAAYLSGRAAAAFEGRTLALVLFETQAGHVWLVRHGVLLLLFALVSLRADVDRPLDWVAGRGQALVLGAGALGLVAAGGHAAAVKPDPWPAVTIDAVHLLATGIWVGGLLPLALLLRAASREEGADARPYAVLAARRFSRLALAAVVALVVSGTGNVVTQIGSVAALVGTPYGRLLLAKLGLLLPILALAAVNRRRLVPALSGEAATVGRPAMRRLARFVTAEAMLALLVVAIGAALGMTPPARHQQPDWPFAFRLSLGALQSAPELRLRALIGSQVAVVGMAAALAALVIRSRRGPWLASAAVLAGLGLGLGLPPLAIDAYPTTYVRPRVPYQAASIAQGARLYREHCAACHGRSGAGDGDRAATLPRRPPDLRSPHTAQHTAGDLFWWITGGIPRAAMPAFGDRLGAEARWDLVNFVRALGADTAARTLGPGVEPGRPWLVAPDFTFAVGPTPARALKDYRGRRIVLLVLYTLPDSRPRLAQLAANYNVLALLGVEVVAVPGDAAPDAIRRLGADPLILFPIVTEGAREIAAAYGLFARAPHAEFLIDRQGYVRARWAPETAPVRELNLLLADIQELNQEKAATPAADEHVH
;
A
#
# COMPACT_ATOMS: atom_id res chain seq x y z
N MET A 1 -5.67 -27.64 19.10
CA MET A 1 -5.93 -26.46 18.26
C MET A 1 -4.79 -25.47 18.49
N SER A 2 -4.13 -24.95 17.45
CA SER A 2 -3.03 -23.99 17.65
C SER A 2 -3.54 -22.66 18.20
N LEU A 3 -2.67 -21.90 18.87
CA LEU A 3 -2.99 -20.56 19.39
C LEU A 3 -3.52 -19.66 18.25
N GLU A 4 -2.91 -19.75 17.07
CA GLU A 4 -3.31 -19.00 15.87
C GLU A 4 -4.73 -19.35 15.40
N THR A 5 -5.09 -20.65 15.38
CA THR A 5 -6.46 -21.07 15.01
C THR A 5 -7.47 -20.56 16.02
N LEU A 6 -7.16 -20.60 17.32
CA LEU A 6 -8.02 -20.02 18.36
C LEU A 6 -8.21 -18.52 18.15
N GLY A 7 -7.12 -17.79 17.92
CA GLY A 7 -7.14 -16.35 17.65
C GLY A 7 -7.98 -15.99 16.43
N PHE A 8 -7.84 -16.75 15.35
CA PHE A 8 -8.64 -16.60 14.14
C PHE A 8 -10.13 -16.81 14.41
N LEU A 9 -10.51 -17.92 15.05
CA LEU A 9 -11.91 -18.22 15.34
C LEU A 9 -12.53 -17.18 16.28
N ALA A 10 -11.81 -16.75 17.31
CA ALA A 10 -12.27 -15.71 18.23
C ALA A 10 -12.48 -14.37 17.50
N ARG A 11 -11.55 -13.96 16.63
CA ARG A 11 -11.64 -12.71 15.88
C ARG A 11 -12.76 -12.76 14.84
N TRP A 12 -12.90 -13.86 14.12
CA TRP A 12 -14.00 -14.06 13.19
C TRP A 12 -15.36 -14.02 13.88
N ALA A 13 -15.53 -14.79 14.97
CA ALA A 13 -16.77 -14.81 15.73
C ALA A 13 -17.13 -13.40 16.25
N HIS A 14 -16.14 -12.70 16.83
CA HIS A 14 -16.34 -11.36 17.35
C HIS A 14 -16.74 -10.34 16.27
N LEU A 15 -16.08 -10.36 15.11
CA LEU A 15 -16.41 -9.50 13.98
C LEU A 15 -17.79 -9.82 13.41
N ALA A 16 -18.12 -11.11 13.26
CA ALA A 16 -19.43 -11.54 12.80
C ALA A 16 -20.57 -11.11 13.74
N LEU A 17 -20.35 -11.20 15.06
CA LEU A 17 -21.29 -10.71 16.07
C LEU A 17 -21.48 -9.19 15.98
N ALA A 18 -20.40 -8.42 15.85
CA ALA A 18 -20.47 -6.97 15.72
C ALA A 18 -21.21 -6.53 14.43
N VAL A 19 -20.95 -7.21 13.31
CA VAL A 19 -21.67 -7.02 12.04
C VAL A 19 -23.16 -7.34 12.21
N ALA A 20 -23.49 -8.46 12.87
CA ALA A 20 -24.88 -8.87 13.11
C ALA A 20 -25.65 -7.89 14.01
N VAL A 21 -25.00 -7.32 15.04
CA VAL A 21 -25.58 -6.28 15.91
C VAL A 21 -26.02 -5.06 15.10
N VAL A 22 -25.12 -4.50 14.27
CA VAL A 22 -25.43 -3.32 13.43
C VAL A 22 -26.56 -3.63 12.46
N GLY A 23 -26.50 -4.78 11.80
CA GLY A 23 -27.51 -5.16 10.83
C GLY A 23 -28.89 -5.44 11.43
N ALA A 24 -28.97 -6.02 12.63
CA ALA A 24 -30.21 -6.18 13.36
C ALA A 24 -30.84 -4.81 13.69
N CYS A 25 -30.06 -3.87 14.22
CA CYS A 25 -30.53 -2.51 14.47
C CYS A 25 -31.00 -1.81 13.18
N ALA A 26 -30.23 -1.94 12.09
CA ALA A 26 -30.55 -1.31 10.81
C ALA A 26 -31.86 -1.85 10.22
N VAL A 27 -32.06 -3.17 10.22
CA VAL A 27 -33.28 -3.78 9.65
C VAL A 27 -34.52 -3.45 10.47
N LEU A 28 -34.42 -3.42 11.80
CA LEU A 28 -35.52 -2.97 12.66
C LEU A 28 -35.95 -1.55 12.30
N LEU A 29 -34.99 -0.61 12.22
CA LEU A 29 -35.27 0.78 11.89
C LEU A 29 -35.84 0.96 10.47
N VAL A 30 -35.28 0.25 9.50
CA VAL A 30 -35.68 0.32 8.08
C VAL A 30 -37.06 -0.30 7.83
N GLY A 31 -37.37 -1.42 8.50
CA GLY A 31 -38.68 -2.06 8.45
C GLY A 31 -39.77 -1.12 8.94
N GLY A 32 -39.46 -0.30 9.95
CA GLY A 32 -40.41 0.61 10.58
C GLY A 32 -41.35 -0.12 11.53
N ARG A 33 -42.17 0.65 12.24
CA ARG A 33 -43.19 0.12 13.16
C ARG A 33 -44.32 -0.56 12.39
N SER A 34 -44.87 -1.64 12.96
CA SER A 34 -46.05 -2.32 12.45
C SER A 34 -46.97 -2.77 13.58
N ASP A 35 -48.28 -2.71 13.33
CA ASP A 35 -49.29 -3.22 14.25
C ASP A 35 -49.74 -4.66 13.94
N ARG A 36 -49.13 -5.29 12.91
CA ARG A 36 -49.42 -6.67 12.54
C ARG A 36 -48.82 -7.65 13.57
N PRO A 37 -49.60 -8.59 14.14
CA PRO A 37 -49.12 -9.53 15.16
C PRO A 37 -47.83 -10.27 14.77
N THR A 38 -47.73 -10.75 13.54
CA THR A 38 -46.53 -11.48 13.08
C THR A 38 -45.31 -10.56 12.98
N ALA A 39 -45.50 -9.30 12.58
CA ALA A 39 -44.40 -8.33 12.51
C ALA A 39 -43.89 -7.97 13.92
N ARG A 40 -44.78 -7.80 14.89
CA ARG A 40 -44.41 -7.59 16.31
C ARG A 40 -43.68 -8.79 16.90
N ALA A 41 -44.18 -10.00 16.66
CA ALA A 41 -43.52 -11.23 17.12
C ALA A 41 -42.12 -11.40 16.52
N TRP A 42 -41.94 -11.02 15.25
CA TRP A 42 -40.62 -10.98 14.61
C TRP A 42 -39.71 -9.92 15.24
N GLU A 43 -40.20 -8.71 15.48
CA GLU A 43 -39.45 -7.63 16.14
C GLU A 43 -38.97 -8.08 17.54
N ASP A 44 -39.86 -8.63 18.36
CA ASP A 44 -39.53 -9.16 19.69
C ASP A 44 -38.52 -10.30 19.65
N HIS A 45 -38.60 -11.16 18.63
CA HIS A 45 -37.61 -12.19 18.39
C HIS A 45 -36.24 -11.60 18.06
N VAL A 46 -36.19 -10.62 17.15
CA VAL A 46 -34.94 -9.94 16.76
C VAL A 46 -34.35 -9.16 17.93
N LEU A 47 -35.15 -8.52 18.79
CA LEU A 47 -34.65 -7.82 19.99
C LEU A 47 -34.07 -8.78 21.03
N ARG A 48 -34.74 -9.92 21.29
CA ARG A 48 -34.18 -10.97 22.16
C ARG A 48 -32.88 -11.51 21.60
N TRP A 49 -32.80 -11.68 20.27
CA TRP A 49 -31.60 -12.11 19.59
C TRP A 49 -30.50 -11.05 19.68
N LEU A 50 -30.81 -9.77 19.47
CA LEU A 50 -29.89 -8.63 19.60
C LEU A 50 -29.26 -8.57 21.00
N ARG A 51 -30.03 -8.75 22.07
CA ARG A 51 -29.49 -8.82 23.45
C ARG A 51 -28.44 -9.92 23.58
N ARG A 52 -28.73 -11.11 23.04
CA ARG A 52 -27.79 -12.24 23.03
C ARG A 52 -26.56 -11.94 22.20
N LEU A 53 -26.71 -11.32 21.02
CA LEU A 53 -25.59 -10.92 20.18
C LEU A 53 -24.66 -9.93 20.88
N VAL A 54 -25.21 -8.93 21.58
CA VAL A 54 -24.40 -7.94 22.33
C VAL A 54 -23.67 -8.61 23.49
N LEU A 55 -24.34 -9.49 24.24
CA LEU A 55 -23.70 -10.30 25.30
C LEU A 55 -22.55 -11.16 24.76
N LEU A 56 -22.79 -11.86 23.66
CA LEU A 56 -21.75 -12.67 23.00
C LEU A 56 -20.62 -11.80 22.44
N ALA A 57 -20.91 -10.58 21.97
CA ALA A 57 -19.90 -9.64 21.51
C ALA A 57 -19.01 -9.16 22.67
N LEU A 58 -19.59 -8.87 23.84
CA LEU A 58 -18.85 -8.55 25.07
C LEU A 58 -17.97 -9.72 25.51
N ALA A 59 -18.52 -10.94 25.57
CA ALA A 59 -17.78 -12.13 25.97
C ALA A 59 -16.63 -12.48 25.01
N SER A 60 -16.89 -12.45 23.69
CA SER A 60 -15.86 -12.70 22.68
C SER A 60 -14.78 -11.61 22.65
N GLY A 61 -15.13 -10.36 22.99
CA GLY A 61 -14.16 -9.28 23.12
C GLY A 61 -13.24 -9.46 24.34
N ALA A 62 -13.77 -9.92 25.47
CA ALA A 62 -12.96 -10.30 26.63
C ALA A 62 -12.01 -11.47 26.31
N LEU A 63 -12.49 -12.48 25.57
CA LEU A 63 -11.64 -13.57 25.09
C LEU A 63 -10.51 -13.07 24.18
N LEU A 64 -10.79 -12.11 23.28
CA LEU A 64 -9.78 -11.52 22.41
C LEU A 64 -8.73 -10.71 23.17
N LEU A 65 -9.12 -10.01 24.23
CA LEU A 65 -8.18 -9.32 25.11
C LEU A 65 -7.25 -10.32 25.81
N ALA A 66 -7.80 -11.39 26.36
CA ALA A 66 -7.04 -12.46 26.99
C ALA A 66 -6.08 -13.13 25.99
N TYR A 67 -6.55 -13.39 24.77
CA TYR A 67 -5.72 -13.88 23.67
C TYR A 67 -4.57 -12.93 23.34
N GLN A 68 -4.84 -11.62 23.26
CA GLN A 68 -3.83 -10.62 22.93
C GLN A 68 -2.75 -10.52 24.02
N ALA A 69 -3.14 -10.63 25.29
CA ALA A 69 -2.18 -10.71 26.41
C ALA A 69 -1.28 -11.95 26.33
N ALA A 70 -1.86 -13.12 26.02
CA ALA A 70 -1.10 -14.35 25.82
C ALA A 70 -0.15 -14.27 24.61
N TYR A 71 -0.63 -13.72 23.50
CA TYR A 71 0.13 -13.57 22.26
C TYR A 71 1.32 -12.64 22.42
N LEU A 72 1.11 -11.45 23.00
CA LEU A 72 2.17 -10.45 23.20
C LEU A 72 3.24 -10.93 24.21
N SER A 73 2.84 -11.74 25.19
CA SER A 73 3.77 -12.26 26.19
C SER A 73 4.47 -13.56 25.78
N GLY A 74 3.99 -14.22 24.71
CA GLY A 74 4.46 -15.56 24.31
C GLY A 74 4.08 -16.69 25.28
N ARG A 75 3.16 -16.45 26.23
CA ARG A 75 2.80 -17.39 27.31
C ARG A 75 1.28 -17.42 27.51
N ALA A 76 0.70 -18.62 27.50
CA ALA A 76 -0.75 -18.78 27.70
C ALA A 76 -1.23 -18.28 29.06
N ALA A 77 -0.42 -18.44 30.13
CA ALA A 77 -0.78 -17.98 31.48
C ALA A 77 -1.02 -16.46 31.56
N ALA A 78 -0.40 -15.68 30.68
CA ALA A 78 -0.55 -14.23 30.65
C ALA A 78 -1.99 -13.77 30.35
N ALA A 79 -2.83 -14.66 29.78
CA ALA A 79 -4.25 -14.41 29.56
C ALA A 79 -5.04 -14.15 30.85
N PHE A 80 -4.55 -14.64 31.99
CA PHE A 80 -5.23 -14.55 33.29
C PHE A 80 -4.48 -13.66 34.29
N GLU A 81 -3.37 -13.05 33.88
CA GLU A 81 -2.57 -12.20 34.76
C GLU A 81 -3.04 -10.76 34.70
N GLY A 82 -3.57 -10.26 35.83
CA GLY A 82 -4.10 -8.90 35.94
C GLY A 82 -3.10 -7.83 35.51
N ARG A 83 -1.81 -7.99 35.83
CA ARG A 83 -0.75 -7.05 35.42
C ARG A 83 -0.57 -7.00 33.90
N THR A 84 -0.51 -8.15 33.22
CA THR A 84 -0.37 -8.19 31.75
C THR A 84 -1.64 -7.65 31.08
N LEU A 85 -2.81 -8.03 31.56
CA LEU A 85 -4.07 -7.49 31.05
C LEU A 85 -4.15 -5.97 31.19
N ALA A 86 -3.71 -5.41 32.34
CA ALA A 86 -3.64 -3.97 32.54
C ALA A 86 -2.67 -3.29 31.56
N LEU A 87 -1.49 -3.87 31.33
CA LEU A 87 -0.55 -3.35 30.32
C LEU A 87 -1.18 -3.34 28.92
N VAL A 88 -1.84 -4.43 28.51
CA VAL A 88 -2.50 -4.47 27.20
C VAL A 88 -3.63 -3.43 27.13
N LEU A 89 -4.42 -3.27 28.18
CA LEU A 89 -5.55 -2.34 28.22
C LEU A 89 -5.14 -0.86 28.18
N PHE A 90 -4.14 -0.48 28.99
CA PHE A 90 -3.81 0.92 29.24
C PHE A 90 -2.56 1.42 28.49
N GLU A 91 -1.66 0.53 28.06
CA GLU A 91 -0.43 0.94 27.37
C GLU A 91 -0.47 0.68 25.87
N THR A 92 -1.55 0.06 25.36
CA THR A 92 -1.68 -0.21 23.92
C THR A 92 -2.87 0.52 23.32
N GLN A 93 -2.70 0.99 22.08
CA GLN A 93 -3.80 1.60 21.32
C GLN A 93 -4.99 0.63 21.16
N ALA A 94 -4.72 -0.66 20.95
CA ALA A 94 -5.75 -1.69 20.86
C ALA A 94 -6.55 -1.82 22.17
N GLY A 95 -5.90 -1.68 23.33
CA GLY A 95 -6.53 -1.67 24.64
C GLY A 95 -7.47 -0.47 24.86
N HIS A 96 -7.03 0.74 24.50
CA HIS A 96 -7.87 1.94 24.55
C HIS A 96 -9.12 1.80 23.67
N VAL A 97 -8.95 1.33 22.43
CA VAL A 97 -10.07 1.06 21.52
C VAL A 97 -11.01 0.01 22.11
N TRP A 98 -10.46 -1.04 22.73
CA TRP A 98 -11.24 -2.06 23.42
C TRP A 98 -12.09 -1.47 24.55
N LEU A 99 -11.51 -0.61 25.42
CA LEU A 99 -12.21 0.02 26.55
C LEU A 99 -13.41 0.84 26.08
N VAL A 100 -13.19 1.77 25.15
CA VAL A 100 -14.26 2.64 24.62
C VAL A 100 -15.34 1.78 23.97
N ARG A 101 -14.95 0.80 23.16
CA ARG A 101 -15.88 -0.05 22.45
C ARG A 101 -16.72 -0.94 23.37
N HIS A 102 -16.13 -1.51 24.43
CA HIS A 102 -16.89 -2.31 25.40
C HIS A 102 -17.80 -1.45 26.26
N GLY A 103 -17.39 -0.23 26.60
CA GLY A 103 -18.29 0.78 27.20
C GLY A 103 -19.52 1.05 26.32
N VAL A 104 -19.32 1.29 25.02
CA VAL A 104 -20.42 1.51 24.06
C VAL A 104 -21.31 0.27 23.93
N LEU A 105 -20.75 -0.95 23.91
CA LEU A 105 -21.53 -2.19 23.88
C LEU A 105 -22.33 -2.44 25.16
N LEU A 106 -21.79 -2.06 26.34
CA LEU A 106 -22.52 -2.11 27.61
C LEU A 106 -23.68 -1.11 27.62
N LEU A 107 -23.48 0.11 27.12
CA LEU A 107 -24.54 1.10 26.96
C LEU A 107 -25.63 0.59 26.00
N LEU A 108 -25.24 -0.02 24.89
CA LEU A 108 -26.18 -0.66 23.97
C LEU A 108 -26.94 -1.81 24.64
N PHE A 109 -26.25 -2.65 25.42
CA PHE A 109 -26.89 -3.74 26.16
C PHE A 109 -27.92 -3.23 27.16
N ALA A 110 -27.56 -2.19 27.93
CA ALA A 110 -28.47 -1.53 28.85
C ALA A 110 -29.69 -0.96 28.11
N LEU A 111 -29.46 -0.18 27.05
CA LEU A 111 -30.52 0.42 26.23
C LEU A 111 -31.51 -0.62 25.68
N VAL A 112 -31.01 -1.73 25.13
CA VAL A 112 -31.88 -2.76 24.53
C VAL A 112 -32.54 -3.65 25.61
N SER A 113 -31.95 -3.75 26.81
CA SER A 113 -32.49 -4.54 27.92
C SER A 113 -33.55 -3.80 28.72
N LEU A 114 -33.39 -2.49 28.87
CA LEU A 114 -34.41 -1.59 29.41
C LEU A 114 -35.59 -1.61 28.43
N ARG A 115 -36.71 -2.18 28.86
CA ARG A 115 -37.96 -2.21 28.08
C ARG A 115 -38.56 -0.81 28.11
N ALA A 116 -38.06 0.10 27.27
CA ALA A 116 -38.77 1.34 27.03
C ALA A 116 -40.18 0.98 26.55
N ASP A 117 -41.20 1.60 27.14
CA ASP A 117 -42.56 1.50 26.64
C ASP A 117 -42.64 2.30 25.33
N VAL A 118 -42.67 1.58 24.21
CA VAL A 118 -42.43 2.15 22.87
C VAL A 118 -43.72 2.44 22.11
N ASP A 119 -44.82 2.62 22.86
CA ASP A 119 -46.15 2.82 22.29
C ASP A 119 -46.31 4.13 21.52
N ARG A 120 -45.42 5.12 21.72
CA ARG A 120 -45.34 6.34 20.89
C ARG A 120 -44.36 6.18 19.71
N PRO A 121 -44.72 6.66 18.50
CA PRO A 121 -43.90 6.46 17.30
C PRO A 121 -42.56 7.20 17.34
N LEU A 122 -42.49 8.40 17.95
CA LEU A 122 -41.25 9.16 18.11
C LEU A 122 -40.27 8.43 19.04
N ASP A 123 -40.77 7.90 20.15
CA ASP A 123 -39.97 7.15 21.12
C ASP A 123 -39.45 5.83 20.51
N TRP A 124 -40.22 5.22 19.59
CA TRP A 124 -39.77 4.06 18.82
C TRP A 124 -38.62 4.37 17.86
N VAL A 125 -38.75 5.43 17.06
CA VAL A 125 -37.69 5.82 16.12
C VAL A 125 -36.43 6.24 16.89
N ALA A 126 -36.57 7.01 17.97
CA ALA A 126 -35.45 7.44 18.79
C ALA A 126 -34.71 6.24 19.41
N GLY A 127 -35.42 5.30 20.05
CA GLY A 127 -34.81 4.13 20.67
C GLY A 127 -34.10 3.21 19.66
N ARG A 128 -34.73 2.94 18.50
CA ARG A 128 -34.11 2.14 17.44
C ARG A 128 -32.94 2.87 16.78
N GLY A 129 -33.03 4.19 16.62
CA GLY A 129 -31.96 5.05 16.11
C GLY A 129 -30.74 5.06 17.03
N GLN A 130 -30.94 5.25 18.34
CA GLN A 130 -29.87 5.19 19.34
C GLN A 130 -29.17 3.83 19.35
N ALA A 131 -29.92 2.73 19.30
CA ALA A 131 -29.34 1.39 19.23
C ALA A 131 -28.48 1.19 17.97
N LEU A 132 -28.91 1.74 16.82
CA LEU A 132 -28.11 1.73 15.59
C LEU A 132 -26.84 2.58 15.74
N VAL A 133 -26.92 3.79 16.30
CA VAL A 133 -25.76 4.67 16.51
C VAL A 133 -24.73 4.03 17.41
N LEU A 134 -25.15 3.44 18.55
CA LEU A 134 -24.24 2.75 19.47
C LEU A 134 -23.62 1.51 18.82
N GLY A 135 -24.42 0.68 18.14
CA GLY A 135 -23.93 -0.48 17.41
C GLY A 135 -22.93 -0.09 16.31
N ALA A 136 -23.25 0.93 15.52
CA ALA A 136 -22.39 1.46 14.47
C ALA A 136 -21.10 2.05 15.05
N GLY A 137 -21.18 2.84 16.12
CA GLY A 137 -20.00 3.38 16.82
C GLY A 137 -19.08 2.26 17.32
N ALA A 138 -19.64 1.22 17.95
CA ALA A 138 -18.87 0.06 18.39
C ALA A 138 -18.21 -0.70 17.23
N LEU A 139 -18.87 -0.84 16.08
CA LEU A 139 -18.27 -1.49 14.90
C LEU A 139 -17.21 -0.61 14.23
N GLY A 140 -17.48 0.68 14.05
CA GLY A 140 -16.56 1.63 13.41
C GLY A 140 -15.25 1.81 14.19
N LEU A 141 -15.31 1.78 15.53
CA LEU A 141 -14.13 1.85 16.39
C LEU A 141 -13.11 0.74 16.14
N VAL A 142 -13.52 -0.41 15.56
CA VAL A 142 -12.60 -1.51 15.20
C VAL A 142 -11.50 -1.02 14.24
N ALA A 143 -11.81 -0.08 13.34
CA ALA A 143 -10.85 0.47 12.38
C ALA A 143 -9.66 1.17 13.07
N ALA A 144 -9.91 1.82 14.21
CA ALA A 144 -8.89 2.52 14.98
C ALA A 144 -7.93 1.59 15.74
N GLY A 145 -8.24 0.30 15.83
CA GLY A 145 -7.36 -0.73 16.42
C GLY A 145 -6.69 -1.65 15.37
N GLY A 146 -6.92 -1.39 14.07
CA GLY A 146 -6.44 -2.23 12.97
C GLY A 146 -5.23 -1.66 12.22
N HIS A 147 -4.87 -2.30 11.10
CA HIS A 147 -3.77 -1.87 10.23
C HIS A 147 -3.93 -0.44 9.67
N ALA A 148 -5.17 0.04 9.57
CA ALA A 148 -5.47 1.39 9.14
C ALA A 148 -4.86 2.45 10.09
N ALA A 149 -4.81 2.17 11.39
CA ALA A 149 -4.26 3.09 12.37
C ALA A 149 -2.73 3.11 12.42
N ALA A 150 -2.07 2.14 11.75
CA ALA A 150 -0.62 2.08 11.61
C ALA A 150 -0.10 2.79 10.34
N VAL A 151 -0.99 3.40 9.54
CA VAL A 151 -0.61 4.17 8.35
C VAL A 151 0.03 5.49 8.78
N LYS A 152 1.20 5.80 8.22
CA LYS A 152 1.94 7.06 8.46
C LYS A 152 2.00 7.89 7.16
N PRO A 153 2.15 9.24 7.23
CA PRO A 153 2.26 10.05 8.46
C PRO A 153 0.93 10.33 9.17
N ASP A 154 -0.19 10.34 8.46
CA ASP A 154 -1.54 10.57 9.02
C ASP A 154 -2.40 9.30 8.92
N PRO A 155 -2.82 8.71 10.05
CA PRO A 155 -3.64 7.49 10.05
C PRO A 155 -5.13 7.74 9.78
N TRP A 156 -5.65 8.95 10.02
CA TRP A 156 -7.09 9.20 10.05
C TRP A 156 -7.83 8.96 8.74
N PRO A 157 -7.27 9.28 7.55
CA PRO A 157 -7.91 8.94 6.28
C PRO A 157 -8.08 7.42 6.11
N ALA A 158 -7.06 6.64 6.44
CA ALA A 158 -7.12 5.18 6.34
C ALA A 158 -8.11 4.60 7.36
N VAL A 159 -8.09 5.10 8.60
CA VAL A 159 -9.06 4.69 9.65
C VAL A 159 -10.50 4.99 9.22
N THR A 160 -10.74 6.14 8.61
CA THR A 160 -12.08 6.52 8.12
C THR A 160 -12.53 5.62 6.97
N ILE A 161 -11.66 5.34 6.01
CA ILE A 161 -11.94 4.42 4.90
C ILE A 161 -12.32 3.04 5.44
N ASP A 162 -11.55 2.52 6.40
CA ASP A 162 -11.81 1.20 6.98
C ASP A 162 -13.07 1.18 7.84
N ALA A 163 -13.35 2.25 8.59
CA ALA A 163 -14.59 2.41 9.34
C ALA A 163 -15.82 2.41 8.42
N VAL A 164 -15.77 3.17 7.32
CA VAL A 164 -16.84 3.15 6.29
C VAL A 164 -17.02 1.75 5.71
N HIS A 165 -15.93 1.03 5.44
CA HIS A 165 -15.97 -0.34 4.94
C HIS A 165 -16.67 -1.28 5.94
N LEU A 166 -16.33 -1.20 7.22
CA LEU A 166 -16.92 -2.01 8.28
C LEU A 166 -18.39 -1.66 8.52
N LEU A 167 -18.74 -0.39 8.57
CA LEU A 167 -20.12 0.07 8.75
C LEU A 167 -21.02 -0.39 7.59
N ALA A 168 -20.55 -0.24 6.35
CA ALA A 168 -21.26 -0.73 5.17
C ALA A 168 -21.41 -2.26 5.19
N THR A 169 -20.40 -2.98 5.67
CA THR A 169 -20.50 -4.43 5.93
C THR A 169 -21.56 -4.74 6.98
N GLY A 170 -21.57 -4.02 8.11
CA GLY A 170 -22.55 -4.15 9.19
C GLY A 170 -23.98 -3.98 8.72
N ILE A 171 -24.24 -2.92 7.95
CA ILE A 171 -25.56 -2.60 7.42
C ILE A 171 -26.02 -3.64 6.39
N TRP A 172 -25.16 -3.97 5.42
CA TRP A 172 -25.52 -4.91 4.36
C TRP A 172 -25.54 -6.36 4.85
N VAL A 173 -24.39 -6.89 5.27
CA VAL A 173 -24.24 -8.31 5.62
C VAL A 173 -25.02 -8.64 6.89
N GLY A 174 -24.91 -7.80 7.91
CA GLY A 174 -25.60 -8.03 9.19
C GLY A 174 -27.13 -8.03 9.06
N GLY A 175 -27.68 -7.27 8.10
CA GLY A 175 -29.12 -7.15 7.90
C GLY A 175 -29.76 -8.34 7.16
N LEU A 176 -28.96 -9.19 6.50
CA LEU A 176 -29.49 -10.29 5.70
C LEU A 176 -30.26 -11.31 6.55
N LEU A 177 -29.75 -11.65 7.75
CA LEU A 177 -30.37 -12.67 8.60
C LEU A 177 -31.71 -12.20 9.23
N PRO A 178 -31.81 -11.03 9.87
CA PRO A 178 -33.10 -10.49 10.33
C PRO A 178 -34.15 -10.41 9.22
N LEU A 179 -33.74 -9.96 8.02
CA LEU A 179 -34.64 -9.89 6.86
C LEU A 179 -35.07 -11.29 6.39
N ALA A 180 -34.15 -12.25 6.33
CA ALA A 180 -34.48 -13.63 5.99
C ALA A 180 -35.49 -14.23 6.98
N LEU A 181 -35.34 -13.96 8.29
CA LEU A 181 -36.30 -14.39 9.32
C LEU A 181 -37.68 -13.78 9.10
N LEU A 182 -37.77 -12.48 8.78
CA LEU A 182 -39.04 -11.81 8.47
C LEU A 182 -39.73 -12.44 7.25
N LEU A 183 -38.97 -12.66 6.17
CA LEU A 183 -39.49 -13.26 4.94
C LEU A 183 -39.93 -14.72 5.17
N ARG A 184 -39.21 -15.48 6.00
CA ARG A 184 -39.62 -16.85 6.37
C ARG A 184 -40.91 -16.84 7.17
N ALA A 185 -41.04 -15.95 8.16
CA ALA A 185 -42.26 -15.81 8.94
C ALA A 185 -43.47 -15.46 8.04
N ALA A 186 -43.32 -14.45 7.18
CA ALA A 186 -44.37 -14.01 6.26
C ALA A 186 -44.71 -15.04 5.15
N SER A 187 -43.82 -16.01 4.88
CA SER A 187 -44.07 -17.08 3.91
C SER A 187 -44.99 -18.20 4.42
N ARG A 188 -45.22 -18.27 5.74
CA ARG A 188 -46.12 -19.25 6.37
C ARG A 188 -47.58 -18.82 6.21
N GLU A 189 -48.52 -19.75 6.46
CA GLU A 189 -49.95 -19.42 6.46
C GLU A 189 -50.28 -18.45 7.58
N GLU A 190 -49.86 -18.79 8.80
CA GLU A 190 -50.05 -18.01 10.04
C GLU A 190 -49.48 -16.58 9.94
N GLY A 191 -48.43 -16.39 9.14
CA GLY A 191 -47.75 -15.10 8.97
C GLY A 191 -48.27 -14.24 7.81
N ALA A 192 -49.44 -14.55 7.26
CA ALA A 192 -49.99 -13.85 6.09
C ALA A 192 -50.25 -12.36 6.35
N ASP A 193 -50.55 -12.00 7.59
CA ASP A 193 -50.79 -10.62 8.05
C ASP A 193 -49.56 -9.72 7.86
N ALA A 194 -48.34 -10.25 7.95
CA ALA A 194 -47.09 -9.48 7.82
C ALA A 194 -46.55 -9.37 6.39
N ARG A 195 -47.20 -9.96 5.37
CA ARG A 195 -46.71 -9.91 3.99
C ARG A 195 -46.50 -8.49 3.45
N PRO A 196 -47.43 -7.53 3.60
CA PRO A 196 -47.21 -6.15 3.14
C PRO A 196 -46.00 -5.50 3.81
N TYR A 197 -45.84 -5.74 5.11
CA TYR A 197 -44.73 -5.25 5.91
C TYR A 197 -43.39 -5.83 5.43
N ALA A 198 -43.33 -7.15 5.22
CA ALA A 198 -42.15 -7.84 4.72
C ALA A 198 -41.71 -7.35 3.33
N VAL A 199 -42.66 -7.09 2.42
CA VAL A 199 -42.36 -6.52 1.09
C VAL A 199 -41.79 -5.10 1.21
N LEU A 200 -42.39 -4.26 2.06
CA LEU A 200 -41.89 -2.89 2.30
C LEU A 200 -40.47 -2.91 2.90
N ALA A 201 -40.26 -3.74 3.92
CA ALA A 201 -38.96 -3.91 4.56
C ALA A 201 -37.91 -4.40 3.55
N ALA A 202 -38.23 -5.41 2.73
CA ALA A 202 -37.33 -5.91 1.69
C ALA A 202 -36.97 -4.84 0.65
N ARG A 203 -37.93 -4.03 0.21
CA ARG A 203 -37.68 -2.93 -0.75
C ARG A 203 -36.81 -1.82 -0.15
N ARG A 204 -37.06 -1.43 1.09
CA ARG A 204 -36.26 -0.41 1.77
C ARG A 204 -34.84 -0.91 2.07
N PHE A 205 -34.72 -2.14 2.57
CA PHE A 205 -33.44 -2.78 2.79
C PHE A 205 -32.65 -2.95 1.50
N SER A 206 -33.29 -3.34 0.38
CA SER A 206 -32.61 -3.47 -0.91
C SER A 206 -32.00 -2.14 -1.41
N ARG A 207 -32.65 -0.99 -1.13
CA ARG A 207 -32.07 0.34 -1.41
C ARG A 207 -30.88 0.66 -0.53
N LEU A 208 -31.00 0.40 0.78
CA LEU A 208 -29.92 0.61 1.73
C LEU A 208 -28.71 -0.30 1.44
N ALA A 209 -28.95 -1.58 1.13
CA ALA A 209 -27.94 -2.54 0.74
C ALA A 209 -27.19 -2.10 -0.52
N LEU A 210 -27.87 -1.50 -1.51
CA LEU A 210 -27.19 -0.95 -2.68
C LEU A 210 -26.25 0.20 -2.31
N ALA A 211 -26.70 1.14 -1.47
CA ALA A 211 -25.85 2.24 -0.99
C ALA A 211 -24.63 1.70 -0.21
N ALA A 212 -24.84 0.70 0.65
CA ALA A 212 -23.77 0.03 1.39
C ALA A 212 -22.79 -0.69 0.45
N VAL A 213 -23.26 -1.39 -0.60
CA VAL A 213 -22.39 -2.03 -1.60
C VAL A 213 -21.56 -0.99 -2.35
N VAL A 214 -22.13 0.16 -2.73
CA VAL A 214 -21.36 1.25 -3.36
C VAL A 214 -20.29 1.77 -2.39
N ALA A 215 -20.64 2.01 -1.13
CA ALA A 215 -19.67 2.41 -0.11
C ALA A 215 -18.57 1.37 0.10
N LEU A 216 -18.89 0.07 0.03
CA LEU A 216 -17.91 -1.04 0.12
C LEU A 216 -16.94 -1.05 -1.05
N VAL A 217 -17.40 -0.79 -2.27
CA VAL A 217 -16.53 -0.73 -3.46
C VAL A 217 -15.57 0.45 -3.36
N VAL A 218 -16.08 1.63 -2.99
CA VAL A 218 -15.26 2.86 -2.85
C VAL A 218 -14.25 2.69 -1.71
N SER A 219 -14.71 2.35 -0.51
CA SER A 219 -13.83 2.14 0.65
C SER A 219 -12.86 0.96 0.45
N GLY A 220 -13.32 -0.13 -0.17
CA GLY A 220 -12.50 -1.30 -0.47
C GLY A 220 -11.35 -0.94 -1.41
N THR A 221 -11.62 -0.12 -2.43
CA THR A 221 -10.58 0.39 -3.34
C THR A 221 -9.55 1.24 -2.59
N GLY A 222 -10.01 2.14 -1.69
CA GLY A 222 -9.11 2.90 -0.82
C GLY A 222 -8.24 2.01 0.09
N ASN A 223 -8.80 0.94 0.63
CA ASN A 223 -8.07 -0.04 1.44
C ASN A 223 -7.01 -0.81 0.61
N VAL A 224 -7.27 -1.13 -0.66
CA VAL A 224 -6.27 -1.75 -1.56
C VAL A 224 -5.08 -0.82 -1.78
N VAL A 225 -5.35 0.44 -2.08
CA VAL A 225 -4.31 1.46 -2.32
C VAL A 225 -3.42 1.62 -1.09
N THR A 226 -4.04 1.70 0.10
CA THR A 226 -3.28 1.91 1.34
C THR A 226 -2.51 0.67 1.77
N GLN A 227 -3.05 -0.56 1.63
CA GLN A 227 -2.46 -1.75 2.25
C GLN A 227 -1.56 -2.60 1.34
N ILE A 228 -1.65 -2.47 0.01
CA ILE A 228 -0.95 -3.38 -0.92
C ILE A 228 0.25 -2.74 -1.59
N GLY A 229 0.14 -1.50 -2.07
CA GLY A 229 1.23 -0.76 -2.68
C GLY A 229 1.66 -1.20 -4.09
N SER A 230 1.59 -2.49 -4.46
CA SER A 230 2.00 -2.95 -5.80
C SER A 230 1.29 -4.22 -6.29
N VAL A 231 1.32 -4.48 -7.61
CA VAL A 231 0.78 -5.71 -8.21
C VAL A 231 1.54 -6.94 -7.73
N ALA A 232 2.86 -6.83 -7.55
CA ALA A 232 3.66 -7.90 -6.98
C ALA A 232 3.21 -8.25 -5.56
N ALA A 233 2.91 -7.24 -4.75
CA ALA A 233 2.37 -7.44 -3.40
C ALA A 233 0.95 -8.05 -3.41
N LEU A 234 0.12 -7.75 -4.42
CA LEU A 234 -1.22 -8.33 -4.57
C LEU A 234 -1.18 -9.84 -4.85
N VAL A 235 -0.25 -10.30 -5.68
CA VAL A 235 -0.18 -11.72 -6.08
C VAL A 235 0.78 -12.51 -5.19
N GLY A 236 1.93 -11.92 -4.86
CA GLY A 236 3.06 -12.60 -4.23
C GLY A 236 3.04 -12.58 -2.70
N THR A 237 2.00 -12.05 -2.05
CA THR A 237 1.91 -12.07 -0.57
C THR A 237 0.70 -12.88 -0.09
N PRO A 238 0.76 -13.48 1.12
CA PRO A 238 -0.40 -14.08 1.78
C PRO A 238 -1.59 -13.11 1.89
N TYR A 239 -1.34 -11.85 2.25
CA TYR A 239 -2.37 -10.83 2.36
C TYR A 239 -3.06 -10.57 1.03
N GLY A 240 -2.28 -10.41 -0.05
CA GLY A 240 -2.80 -10.20 -1.39
C GLY A 240 -3.64 -11.39 -1.91
N ARG A 241 -3.19 -12.62 -1.66
CA ARG A 241 -3.94 -13.84 -2.02
C ARG A 241 -5.25 -13.97 -1.25
N LEU A 242 -5.28 -13.64 0.04
CA LEU A 242 -6.53 -13.57 0.82
C LEU A 242 -7.50 -12.52 0.26
N LEU A 243 -6.99 -11.36 -0.16
CA LEU A 243 -7.83 -10.35 -0.82
C LEU A 243 -8.39 -10.86 -2.15
N LEU A 244 -7.56 -11.51 -2.99
CA LEU A 244 -8.03 -12.11 -4.24
C LEU A 244 -9.12 -13.16 -3.98
N ALA A 245 -8.97 -13.98 -2.95
CA ALA A 245 -10.02 -14.91 -2.53
C ALA A 245 -11.30 -14.17 -2.06
N LYS A 246 -11.16 -13.08 -1.29
CA LYS A 246 -12.28 -12.22 -0.86
C LYS A 246 -13.04 -11.67 -2.07
N LEU A 247 -12.32 -11.17 -3.08
CA LEU A 247 -12.90 -10.63 -4.31
C LEU A 247 -13.56 -11.73 -5.15
N GLY A 248 -12.91 -12.89 -5.27
CA GLY A 248 -13.45 -14.06 -5.97
C GLY A 248 -14.77 -14.56 -5.37
N LEU A 249 -14.94 -14.50 -4.05
CA LEU A 249 -16.21 -14.81 -3.38
C LEU A 249 -17.23 -13.66 -3.45
N LEU A 250 -16.78 -12.41 -3.47
CA LEU A 250 -17.68 -11.25 -3.52
C LEU A 250 -18.41 -11.16 -4.87
N LEU A 251 -17.73 -11.47 -5.99
CA LEU A 251 -18.33 -11.45 -7.34
C LEU A 251 -19.63 -12.28 -7.47
N PRO A 252 -19.68 -13.57 -7.11
CA PRO A 252 -20.91 -14.35 -7.17
C PRO A 252 -21.98 -13.85 -6.20
N ILE A 253 -21.60 -13.35 -5.01
CA ILE A 253 -22.57 -12.73 -4.07
C ILE A 253 -23.23 -11.51 -4.70
N LEU A 254 -22.46 -10.63 -5.35
CA LEU A 254 -23.00 -9.45 -6.03
C LEU A 254 -23.86 -9.83 -7.24
N ALA A 255 -23.51 -10.90 -7.96
CA ALA A 255 -24.33 -11.44 -9.04
C ALA A 255 -25.69 -11.95 -8.51
N LEU A 256 -25.68 -12.72 -7.40
CA LEU A 256 -26.90 -13.17 -6.71
C LEU A 256 -27.74 -11.97 -6.24
N ALA A 257 -27.13 -10.98 -5.58
CA ALA A 257 -27.80 -9.77 -5.12
C ALA A 257 -28.42 -8.97 -6.28
N ALA A 258 -27.75 -8.90 -7.44
CA ALA A 258 -28.27 -8.27 -8.63
C ALA A 258 -29.49 -9.03 -9.22
N VAL A 259 -29.45 -10.36 -9.23
CA VAL A 259 -30.59 -11.20 -9.63
C VAL A 259 -31.76 -11.01 -8.65
N ASN A 260 -31.47 -11.02 -7.36
CA ASN A 260 -32.44 -10.80 -6.29
C ASN A 260 -33.17 -9.46 -6.48
N ARG A 261 -32.41 -8.37 -6.64
CA ARG A 261 -32.95 -7.02 -6.84
C ARG A 261 -33.72 -6.85 -8.16
N ARG A 262 -33.28 -7.49 -9.25
CA ARG A 262 -33.88 -7.29 -10.59
C ARG A 262 -35.05 -8.22 -10.89
N ARG A 263 -35.11 -9.39 -10.25
CA ARG A 263 -36.12 -10.43 -10.53
C ARG A 263 -36.98 -10.77 -9.33
N LEU A 264 -36.37 -11.07 -8.18
CA LEU A 264 -37.10 -11.61 -7.02
C LEU A 264 -37.84 -10.53 -6.24
N VAL A 265 -37.22 -9.37 -5.98
CA VAL A 265 -37.87 -8.26 -5.28
C VAL A 265 -39.04 -7.67 -6.08
N PRO A 266 -38.92 -7.42 -7.41
CA PRO A 266 -40.05 -6.97 -8.23
C PRO A 266 -41.17 -8.02 -8.35
N ALA A 267 -40.86 -9.32 -8.30
CA ALA A 267 -41.87 -10.38 -8.30
C ALA A 267 -42.72 -10.42 -7.03
N LEU A 268 -42.38 -9.64 -6.00
CA LEU A 268 -43.23 -9.40 -4.83
C LEU A 268 -44.28 -8.30 -5.07
N SER A 269 -44.25 -7.61 -6.22
CA SER A 269 -45.21 -6.58 -6.60
C SER A 269 -46.46 -7.24 -7.19
N GLY A 270 -47.42 -7.59 -6.33
CA GLY A 270 -48.75 -8.06 -6.69
C GLY A 270 -49.72 -7.72 -5.57
N GLU A 271 -51.01 -7.99 -5.73
CA GLU A 271 -51.98 -7.83 -4.64
C GLU A 271 -51.50 -8.62 -3.41
N ALA A 272 -51.44 -7.97 -2.25
CA ALA A 272 -50.82 -8.54 -1.04
C ALA A 272 -51.44 -9.88 -0.58
N ALA A 273 -52.67 -10.17 -1.03
CA ALA A 273 -53.37 -11.43 -0.83
C ALA A 273 -52.84 -12.58 -1.73
N THR A 274 -52.36 -12.26 -2.94
CA THR A 274 -51.94 -13.23 -3.98
C THR A 274 -50.43 -13.33 -4.17
N VAL A 275 -49.61 -12.55 -3.44
CA VAL A 275 -48.14 -12.74 -3.41
C VAL A 275 -47.85 -14.15 -2.87
N GLY A 276 -47.60 -15.06 -3.80
CA GLY A 276 -47.50 -16.48 -3.52
C GLY A 276 -46.40 -16.78 -2.50
N ARG A 277 -46.76 -17.53 -1.45
CA ARG A 277 -45.84 -18.23 -0.54
C ARG A 277 -44.56 -18.74 -1.22
N PRO A 278 -44.60 -19.35 -2.43
CA PRO A 278 -43.38 -19.77 -3.12
C PRO A 278 -42.39 -18.65 -3.44
N ALA A 279 -42.84 -17.44 -3.80
CA ALA A 279 -41.96 -16.32 -4.11
C ALA A 279 -41.22 -15.82 -2.87
N MET A 280 -41.94 -15.63 -1.76
CA MET A 280 -41.37 -15.21 -0.48
C MET A 280 -40.41 -16.25 0.10
N ARG A 281 -40.78 -17.54 0.05
CA ARG A 281 -39.92 -18.65 0.50
C ARG A 281 -38.66 -18.78 -0.36
N ARG A 282 -38.78 -18.55 -1.68
CA ARG A 282 -37.62 -18.52 -2.59
C ARG A 282 -36.70 -17.36 -2.22
N LEU A 283 -37.23 -16.14 -2.07
CA LEU A 283 -36.45 -14.99 -1.66
C LEU A 283 -35.73 -15.23 -0.32
N ALA A 284 -36.43 -15.75 0.69
CA ALA A 284 -35.84 -16.08 1.98
C ALA A 284 -34.66 -17.06 1.87
N ARG A 285 -34.77 -18.10 1.02
CA ARG A 285 -33.68 -19.05 0.77
C ARG A 285 -32.47 -18.37 0.11
N PHE A 286 -32.70 -17.52 -0.89
CA PHE A 286 -31.64 -16.76 -1.56
C PHE A 286 -30.92 -15.82 -0.60
N VAL A 287 -31.67 -15.03 0.19
CA VAL A 287 -31.08 -14.13 1.21
C VAL A 287 -30.29 -14.91 2.26
N THR A 288 -30.74 -16.12 2.63
CA THR A 288 -29.99 -16.99 3.54
C THR A 288 -28.68 -17.47 2.91
N ALA A 289 -28.70 -17.90 1.65
CA ALA A 289 -27.50 -18.32 0.94
C ALA A 289 -26.50 -17.16 0.78
N GLU A 290 -27.00 -15.96 0.45
CA GLU A 290 -26.20 -14.73 0.44
C GLU A 290 -25.56 -14.46 1.82
N ALA A 291 -26.31 -14.61 2.90
CA ALA A 291 -25.80 -14.43 4.27
C ALA A 291 -24.69 -15.44 4.63
N MET A 292 -24.83 -16.71 4.23
CA MET A 292 -23.80 -17.73 4.48
C MET A 292 -22.51 -17.44 3.71
N LEU A 293 -22.61 -17.06 2.43
CA LEU A 293 -21.46 -16.66 1.63
C LEU A 293 -20.81 -15.38 2.17
N ALA A 294 -21.61 -14.39 2.59
CA ALA A 294 -21.10 -13.16 3.18
C ALA A 294 -20.39 -13.41 4.52
N LEU A 295 -20.84 -14.40 5.32
CA LEU A 295 -20.15 -14.80 6.55
C LEU A 295 -18.75 -15.38 6.27
N LEU A 296 -18.58 -16.11 5.15
CA LEU A 296 -17.27 -16.57 4.69
C LEU A 296 -16.38 -15.39 4.27
N VAL A 297 -16.94 -14.37 3.61
CA VAL A 297 -16.21 -13.13 3.29
C VAL A 297 -15.76 -12.40 4.55
N VAL A 298 -16.58 -12.38 5.62
CA VAL A 298 -16.20 -11.84 6.94
C VAL A 298 -15.08 -12.67 7.57
N ALA A 299 -15.06 -14.00 7.40
CA ALA A 299 -13.98 -14.86 7.86
C ALA A 299 -12.64 -14.51 7.18
N ILE A 300 -12.64 -14.30 5.85
CA ILE A 300 -11.45 -13.81 5.14
C ILE A 300 -11.05 -12.42 5.63
N GLY A 301 -12.01 -11.55 5.92
CA GLY A 301 -11.75 -10.24 6.55
C GLY A 301 -11.05 -10.37 7.91
N ALA A 302 -11.45 -11.32 8.74
CA ALA A 302 -10.78 -11.61 10.02
C ALA A 302 -9.35 -12.13 9.82
N ALA A 303 -9.13 -13.03 8.84
CA ALA A 303 -7.80 -13.52 8.48
C ALA A 303 -6.88 -12.40 7.96
N LEU A 304 -7.41 -11.51 7.11
CA LEU A 304 -6.69 -10.32 6.64
C LEU A 304 -6.28 -9.43 7.82
N GLY A 305 -7.15 -9.23 8.82
CA GLY A 305 -6.83 -8.45 10.01
C GLY A 305 -5.80 -9.08 10.96
N MET A 306 -5.40 -10.34 10.72
CA MET A 306 -4.31 -11.01 11.44
C MET A 306 -3.04 -11.15 10.59
N THR A 307 -3.15 -10.88 9.29
CA THR A 307 -2.04 -11.00 8.35
C THR A 307 -1.40 -9.63 8.16
N PRO A 308 -0.07 -9.47 8.28
CA PRO A 308 0.56 -8.18 8.03
C PRO A 308 0.16 -7.61 6.64
N PRO A 309 -0.08 -6.30 6.50
CA PRO A 309 -0.42 -5.71 5.20
C PRO A 309 0.63 -6.05 4.14
N ALA A 310 0.19 -6.29 2.90
CA ALA A 310 1.08 -6.73 1.82
C ALA A 310 2.24 -5.74 1.56
N ARG A 311 2.03 -4.43 1.74
CA ARG A 311 3.08 -3.41 1.64
C ARG A 311 4.24 -3.56 2.64
N HIS A 312 4.05 -4.33 3.71
CA HIS A 312 5.08 -4.61 4.72
C HIS A 312 5.69 -6.00 4.54
N GLN A 313 5.24 -6.76 3.53
CA GLN A 313 5.75 -8.08 3.22
C GLN A 313 6.59 -8.03 1.94
N GLN A 314 7.54 -8.94 1.88
CA GLN A 314 8.30 -9.20 0.67
C GLN A 314 7.48 -10.10 -0.25
N PRO A 315 7.15 -9.68 -1.48
CA PRO A 315 6.39 -10.50 -2.41
C PRO A 315 7.24 -11.62 -3.00
N ASP A 316 6.68 -12.82 -3.06
CA ASP A 316 7.20 -13.96 -3.82
C ASP A 316 6.47 -14.05 -5.16
N TRP A 317 7.13 -13.66 -6.25
CA TRP A 317 6.49 -13.51 -7.55
C TRP A 317 6.45 -14.87 -8.29
N PRO A 318 5.25 -15.43 -8.55
CA PRO A 318 5.15 -16.81 -9.00
C PRO A 318 5.30 -16.99 -10.52
N PHE A 319 5.46 -15.91 -11.28
CA PHE A 319 5.47 -15.95 -12.74
C PHE A 319 6.85 -15.65 -13.31
N ALA A 320 7.21 -16.31 -14.41
CA ALA A 320 8.48 -16.06 -15.12
C ALA A 320 8.48 -14.75 -15.93
N PHE A 321 7.41 -13.96 -15.88
CA PHE A 321 7.28 -12.69 -16.58
C PHE A 321 6.73 -11.60 -15.67
N ARG A 322 7.02 -10.35 -16.00
CA ARG A 322 6.37 -9.15 -15.45
C ARG A 322 5.91 -8.22 -16.56
N LEU A 323 4.89 -7.42 -16.28
CA LEU A 323 4.43 -6.39 -17.20
C LEU A 323 5.24 -5.10 -16.97
N SER A 324 5.85 -4.55 -18.02
CA SER A 324 6.60 -3.30 -17.98
C SER A 324 6.28 -2.42 -19.19
N LEU A 325 5.84 -1.19 -18.93
CA LEU A 325 5.66 -0.18 -19.99
C LEU A 325 7.00 0.26 -20.59
N GLY A 326 8.10 0.13 -19.83
CA GLY A 326 9.45 0.43 -20.32
C GLY A 326 9.86 -0.43 -21.52
N ALA A 327 9.30 -1.64 -21.63
CA ALA A 327 9.54 -2.53 -22.78
C ALA A 327 9.11 -1.92 -24.12
N LEU A 328 8.11 -1.01 -24.11
CA LEU A 328 7.65 -0.31 -25.31
C LEU A 328 8.58 0.83 -25.74
N GLN A 329 9.47 1.29 -24.84
CA GLN A 329 10.41 2.38 -25.15
C GLN A 329 11.62 1.84 -25.94
N SER A 330 12.00 0.59 -25.73
CA SER A 330 13.15 -0.04 -26.38
C SER A 330 12.89 -0.53 -27.82
N ALA A 331 11.63 -0.62 -28.25
CA ALA A 331 11.24 -1.29 -29.50
C ALA A 331 9.97 -0.68 -30.12
N PRO A 332 10.08 0.19 -31.15
CA PRO A 332 8.95 0.86 -31.80
C PRO A 332 7.89 -0.12 -32.37
N GLU A 333 8.32 -1.26 -32.88
CA GLU A 333 7.46 -2.31 -33.42
C GLU A 333 6.60 -2.99 -32.34
N LEU A 334 7.14 -3.15 -31.12
CA LEU A 334 6.41 -3.67 -29.97
C LEU A 334 5.35 -2.67 -29.51
N ARG A 335 5.66 -1.37 -29.56
CA ARG A 335 4.71 -0.29 -29.24
C ARG A 335 3.49 -0.29 -30.15
N LEU A 336 3.68 -0.46 -31.46
CA LEU A 336 2.55 -0.51 -32.40
C LEU A 336 1.65 -1.72 -32.14
N ARG A 337 2.22 -2.90 -31.90
CA ARG A 337 1.46 -4.11 -31.55
C ARG A 337 0.66 -3.93 -30.26
N ALA A 338 1.30 -3.37 -29.22
CA ALA A 338 0.63 -3.04 -27.96
C ALA A 338 -0.54 -2.06 -28.18
N LEU A 339 -0.33 -1.02 -29.01
CA LEU A 339 -1.36 -0.04 -29.33
C LEU A 339 -2.54 -0.69 -30.05
N ILE A 340 -2.30 -1.47 -31.11
CA ILE A 340 -3.36 -2.16 -31.86
C ILE A 340 -4.15 -3.09 -30.92
N GLY A 341 -3.46 -3.91 -30.12
CA GLY A 341 -4.09 -4.78 -29.14
C GLY A 341 -4.95 -4.01 -28.14
N SER A 342 -4.45 -2.86 -27.64
CA SER A 342 -5.21 -2.00 -26.73
C SER A 342 -6.48 -1.44 -27.36
N GLN A 343 -6.45 -1.03 -28.64
CA GLN A 343 -7.66 -0.55 -29.34
C GLN A 343 -8.68 -1.68 -29.55
N VAL A 344 -8.23 -2.87 -29.92
CA VAL A 344 -9.12 -4.04 -30.07
C VAL A 344 -9.79 -4.39 -28.72
N ALA A 345 -9.04 -4.32 -27.61
CA ALA A 345 -9.59 -4.52 -26.26
C ALA A 345 -10.62 -3.43 -25.88
N VAL A 346 -10.39 -2.17 -26.26
CA VAL A 346 -11.35 -1.07 -26.06
C VAL A 346 -12.65 -1.30 -26.83
N VAL A 347 -12.58 -1.77 -28.08
CA VAL A 347 -13.79 -2.14 -28.85
C VAL A 347 -14.53 -3.30 -28.17
N GLY A 348 -13.80 -4.30 -27.65
CA GLY A 348 -14.38 -5.37 -26.83
C GLY A 348 -15.11 -4.84 -25.58
N MET A 349 -14.50 -3.88 -24.87
CA MET A 349 -15.13 -3.21 -23.74
C MET A 349 -16.39 -2.43 -24.14
N ALA A 350 -16.34 -1.70 -25.26
CA ALA A 350 -17.50 -0.98 -25.78
C ALA A 350 -18.65 -1.93 -26.13
N ALA A 351 -18.36 -3.11 -26.72
CA ALA A 351 -19.35 -4.15 -26.96
C ALA A 351 -19.96 -4.71 -25.67
N ALA A 352 -19.15 -4.88 -24.61
CA ALA A 352 -19.64 -5.31 -23.29
C ALA A 352 -20.57 -4.25 -22.67
N LEU A 353 -20.22 -2.97 -22.78
CA LEU A 353 -21.06 -1.85 -22.33
C LEU A 353 -22.36 -1.77 -23.15
N ALA A 354 -22.29 -1.96 -24.47
CA ALA A 354 -23.47 -2.01 -25.33
C ALA A 354 -24.42 -3.16 -24.93
N ALA A 355 -23.91 -4.31 -24.50
CA ALA A 355 -24.72 -5.42 -23.97
C ALA A 355 -25.51 -5.03 -22.69
N LEU A 356 -25.04 -4.05 -21.92
CA LEU A 356 -25.77 -3.56 -20.75
C LEU A 356 -27.03 -2.77 -21.16
N VAL A 357 -26.94 -2.00 -22.25
CA VAL A 357 -27.99 -1.13 -22.78
C VAL A 357 -28.96 -1.92 -23.68
N ILE A 358 -28.43 -2.64 -24.68
CA ILE A 358 -29.21 -3.33 -25.72
C ILE A 358 -29.61 -4.72 -25.21
N ARG A 359 -30.70 -4.76 -24.43
CA ARG A 359 -31.17 -6.00 -23.79
C ARG A 359 -31.63 -7.09 -24.77
N SER A 360 -32.03 -6.72 -25.98
CA SER A 360 -32.63 -7.61 -26.99
C SER A 360 -31.63 -8.53 -27.69
N ARG A 361 -30.32 -8.23 -27.67
CA ARG A 361 -29.26 -9.05 -28.32
C ARG A 361 -28.03 -9.28 -27.43
N ARG A 362 -28.25 -9.45 -26.14
CA ARG A 362 -27.16 -9.54 -25.15
C ARG A 362 -26.15 -10.65 -25.41
N GLY A 363 -26.59 -11.83 -25.85
CA GLY A 363 -25.71 -12.97 -26.12
C GLY A 363 -24.63 -12.66 -27.16
N PRO A 364 -25.00 -12.26 -28.39
CA PRO A 364 -24.04 -11.87 -29.43
C PRO A 364 -23.09 -10.75 -29.00
N TRP A 365 -23.59 -9.70 -28.35
CA TRP A 365 -22.72 -8.61 -27.86
C TRP A 365 -21.70 -9.08 -26.82
N LEU A 366 -22.11 -9.94 -25.88
CA LEU A 366 -21.19 -10.50 -24.88
C LEU A 366 -20.16 -11.45 -25.51
N ALA A 367 -20.57 -12.26 -26.50
CA ALA A 367 -19.67 -13.14 -27.23
C ALA A 367 -18.63 -12.34 -28.03
N SER A 368 -19.07 -11.34 -28.81
CA SER A 368 -18.17 -10.43 -29.53
C SER A 368 -17.25 -9.67 -28.59
N ALA A 369 -17.75 -9.19 -27.45
CA ALA A 369 -16.95 -8.54 -26.43
C ALA A 369 -15.85 -9.47 -25.89
N ALA A 370 -16.17 -10.72 -25.58
CA ALA A 370 -15.21 -11.71 -25.08
C ALA A 370 -14.13 -12.03 -26.12
N VAL A 371 -14.52 -12.23 -27.39
CA VAL A 371 -13.58 -12.49 -28.49
C VAL A 371 -12.65 -11.31 -28.71
N LEU A 372 -13.19 -10.09 -28.83
CA LEU A 372 -12.38 -8.88 -29.04
C LEU A 372 -11.49 -8.58 -27.84
N ALA A 373 -11.98 -8.75 -26.61
CA ALA A 373 -11.14 -8.61 -25.42
C ALA A 373 -10.00 -9.65 -25.43
N GLY A 374 -10.28 -10.91 -25.76
CA GLY A 374 -9.27 -11.97 -25.86
C GLY A 374 -8.21 -11.67 -26.93
N LEU A 375 -8.63 -11.25 -28.14
CA LEU A 375 -7.72 -10.86 -29.22
C LEU A 375 -6.90 -9.63 -28.85
N GLY A 376 -7.55 -8.60 -28.29
CA GLY A 376 -6.89 -7.37 -27.88
C GLY A 376 -5.84 -7.60 -26.78
N LEU A 377 -6.17 -8.42 -25.78
CA LEU A 377 -5.22 -8.82 -24.74
C LEU A 377 -4.11 -9.71 -25.31
N GLY A 378 -4.43 -10.66 -26.18
CA GLY A 378 -3.46 -11.56 -26.82
C GLY A 378 -2.47 -10.83 -27.73
N LEU A 379 -2.87 -9.73 -28.37
CA LEU A 379 -1.97 -8.88 -29.15
C LEU A 379 -1.26 -7.83 -28.28
N GLY A 380 -1.95 -7.29 -27.28
CA GLY A 380 -1.53 -6.12 -26.52
C GLY A 380 -0.60 -6.42 -25.35
N LEU A 381 -0.77 -7.57 -24.69
CA LEU A 381 0.01 -7.93 -23.49
C LEU A 381 1.40 -8.51 -23.78
N PRO A 382 1.62 -9.39 -24.77
CA PRO A 382 2.95 -9.98 -24.96
C PRO A 382 4.08 -8.96 -25.15
N PRO A 383 3.90 -7.84 -25.88
CA PRO A 383 4.92 -6.80 -25.96
C PRO A 383 5.30 -6.13 -24.62
N LEU A 384 4.42 -6.21 -23.63
CA LEU A 384 4.63 -5.67 -22.28
C LEU A 384 5.24 -6.71 -21.34
N ALA A 385 5.19 -7.99 -21.69
CA ALA A 385 5.70 -9.08 -20.89
C ALA A 385 7.21 -9.21 -21.09
N ILE A 386 7.97 -8.83 -20.06
CA ILE A 386 9.41 -9.05 -19.99
C ILE A 386 9.72 -10.13 -18.95
N ASP A 387 10.91 -10.71 -19.03
CA ASP A 387 11.33 -11.72 -18.07
C ASP A 387 11.28 -11.20 -16.63
N ALA A 388 10.80 -12.06 -15.73
CA ALA A 388 10.88 -11.88 -14.29
C ALA A 388 11.62 -13.07 -13.68
N TYR A 389 12.33 -12.78 -12.60
CA TYR A 389 13.17 -13.71 -11.86
C TYR A 389 12.67 -13.80 -10.41
N PRO A 390 13.02 -14.87 -9.69
CA PRO A 390 12.65 -15.01 -8.28
C PRO A 390 13.05 -13.81 -7.42
N THR A 391 14.12 -13.10 -7.79
CA THR A 391 14.59 -11.92 -7.06
C THR A 391 14.07 -10.58 -7.56
N THR A 392 13.30 -10.51 -8.67
CA THR A 392 12.85 -9.26 -9.30
C THR A 392 12.17 -8.28 -8.35
N TYR A 393 11.34 -8.78 -7.43
CA TYR A 393 10.63 -7.96 -6.43
C TYR A 393 11.18 -8.10 -5.00
N VAL A 394 12.38 -8.68 -4.87
CA VAL A 394 13.10 -8.75 -3.60
C VAL A 394 13.60 -7.37 -3.24
N ARG A 395 13.30 -6.95 -2.02
CA ARG A 395 13.80 -5.70 -1.46
C ARG A 395 15.30 -5.81 -1.21
N PRO A 396 16.12 -4.84 -1.66
CA PRO A 396 17.54 -4.83 -1.38
C PRO A 396 17.82 -4.91 0.13
N ARG A 397 18.69 -5.82 0.55
CA ARG A 397 19.08 -5.94 1.96
C ARG A 397 20.10 -4.88 2.39
N VAL A 398 20.88 -4.38 1.43
CA VAL A 398 21.85 -3.32 1.64
C VAL A 398 21.29 -2.02 1.06
N PRO A 399 21.13 -0.96 1.86
CA PRO A 399 20.57 0.30 1.39
C PRO A 399 21.47 0.95 0.34
N TYR A 400 20.87 1.77 -0.53
CA TYR A 400 21.60 2.50 -1.57
C TYR A 400 22.40 3.66 -0.96
N GLN A 401 23.60 3.37 -0.48
CA GLN A 401 24.46 4.30 0.25
C GLN A 401 25.90 4.32 -0.29
N ALA A 402 26.59 5.44 -0.08
CA ALA A 402 27.95 5.68 -0.56
C ALA A 402 28.95 4.60 -0.12
N ALA A 403 28.86 4.11 1.11
CA ALA A 403 29.69 3.01 1.61
C ALA A 403 29.48 1.69 0.82
N SER A 404 28.22 1.37 0.50
CA SER A 404 27.87 0.19 -0.30
C SER A 404 28.34 0.33 -1.75
N ILE A 405 28.18 1.52 -2.34
CA ILE A 405 28.68 1.83 -3.68
C ILE A 405 30.21 1.72 -3.74
N ALA A 406 30.93 2.24 -2.74
CA ALA A 406 32.39 2.17 -2.65
C ALA A 406 32.89 0.72 -2.48
N GLN A 407 32.21 -0.05 -1.64
CA GLN A 407 32.46 -1.50 -1.47
C GLN A 407 32.22 -2.26 -2.78
N GLY A 408 31.09 -2.01 -3.45
CA GLY A 408 30.75 -2.57 -4.74
C GLY A 408 31.74 -2.21 -5.84
N ALA A 409 32.26 -0.98 -5.85
CA ALA A 409 33.30 -0.55 -6.79
C ALA A 409 34.61 -1.33 -6.63
N ARG A 410 34.96 -1.74 -5.40
CA ARG A 410 36.12 -2.60 -5.15
C ARG A 410 35.88 -4.00 -5.72
N LEU A 411 34.77 -4.63 -5.32
CA LEU A 411 34.39 -5.96 -5.80
C LEU A 411 34.26 -6.02 -7.33
N TYR A 412 33.72 -4.97 -7.94
CA TYR A 412 33.55 -4.87 -9.38
C TYR A 412 34.90 -4.88 -10.12
N ARG A 413 35.90 -4.15 -9.60
CA ARG A 413 37.25 -4.16 -10.17
C ARG A 413 37.90 -5.53 -10.09
N GLU A 414 37.66 -6.25 -9.00
CA GLU A 414 38.21 -7.60 -8.77
C GLU A 414 37.54 -8.68 -9.62
N HIS A 415 36.23 -8.57 -9.86
CA HIS A 415 35.44 -9.67 -10.42
C HIS A 415 34.78 -9.40 -11.76
N CYS A 416 34.51 -8.15 -12.12
CA CYS A 416 33.66 -7.79 -13.27
C CYS A 416 34.41 -7.01 -14.36
N ALA A 417 35.41 -6.21 -13.99
CA ALA A 417 36.09 -5.29 -14.90
C ALA A 417 36.83 -5.97 -16.07
N ALA A 418 37.28 -7.23 -15.91
CA ALA A 418 37.93 -7.98 -16.98
C ALA A 418 37.03 -8.18 -18.21
N CYS A 419 35.70 -8.23 -18.03
CA CYS A 419 34.74 -8.34 -19.11
C CYS A 419 34.00 -7.01 -19.37
N HIS A 420 33.58 -6.31 -18.31
CA HIS A 420 32.77 -5.10 -18.45
C HIS A 420 33.59 -3.79 -18.57
N GLY A 421 34.92 -3.86 -18.44
CA GLY A 421 35.80 -2.70 -18.41
C GLY A 421 35.79 -1.99 -17.05
N ARG A 422 36.81 -1.20 -16.74
CA ARG A 422 36.89 -0.45 -15.46
C ARG A 422 35.81 0.63 -15.33
N SER A 423 35.38 1.17 -16.46
CA SER A 423 34.34 2.21 -16.56
C SER A 423 32.93 1.63 -16.66
N GLY A 424 32.79 0.32 -16.91
CA GLY A 424 31.51 -0.32 -17.21
C GLY A 424 31.05 -0.22 -18.66
N ALA A 425 31.89 0.22 -19.59
CA ALA A 425 31.54 0.41 -21.00
C ALA A 425 31.42 -0.88 -21.83
N GLY A 426 31.64 -2.05 -21.23
CA GLY A 426 31.60 -3.33 -21.96
C GLY A 426 32.83 -3.54 -22.86
N ASP A 427 33.97 -2.97 -22.48
CA ASP A 427 35.23 -2.90 -23.22
C ASP A 427 36.41 -3.50 -22.45
N GLY A 428 36.16 -4.38 -21.48
CA GLY A 428 37.22 -5.06 -20.74
C GLY A 428 38.06 -5.98 -21.64
N ASP A 429 39.26 -6.34 -21.18
CA ASP A 429 40.24 -7.10 -21.97
C ASP A 429 39.69 -8.42 -22.54
N ARG A 430 38.71 -9.03 -21.86
CA ARG A 430 38.05 -10.27 -22.32
C ARG A 430 36.80 -10.03 -23.17
N ALA A 431 36.28 -8.80 -23.25
CA ALA A 431 35.00 -8.49 -23.87
C ALA A 431 34.87 -8.99 -25.31
N ALA A 432 35.94 -8.84 -26.11
CA ALA A 432 35.97 -9.25 -27.51
C ALA A 432 35.97 -10.78 -27.71
N THR A 433 36.32 -11.56 -26.67
CA THR A 433 36.39 -13.02 -26.71
C THR A 433 35.07 -13.71 -26.34
N LEU A 434 34.09 -12.94 -25.86
CA LEU A 434 32.82 -13.48 -25.38
C LEU A 434 31.82 -13.68 -26.54
N PRO A 435 30.92 -14.69 -26.45
CA PRO A 435 29.90 -14.93 -27.47
C PRO A 435 29.00 -13.72 -27.75
N ARG A 436 28.82 -12.87 -26.74
CA ARG A 436 28.12 -11.59 -26.85
C ARG A 436 28.92 -10.56 -26.07
N ARG A 437 29.21 -9.43 -26.71
CA ARG A 437 29.88 -8.31 -26.03
C ARG A 437 29.04 -7.86 -24.83
N PRO A 438 29.64 -7.66 -23.65
CA PRO A 438 28.93 -7.13 -22.49
C PRO A 438 28.31 -5.75 -22.80
N PRO A 439 27.10 -5.46 -22.30
CA PRO A 439 26.47 -4.17 -22.53
C PRO A 439 27.18 -3.04 -21.77
N ASP A 440 26.99 -1.79 -22.23
CA ASP A 440 27.43 -0.59 -21.53
C ASP A 440 26.55 -0.35 -20.29
N LEU A 441 27.09 -0.66 -19.13
CA LEU A 441 26.41 -0.54 -17.84
C LEU A 441 26.14 0.91 -17.44
N ARG A 442 26.76 1.89 -18.08
CA ARG A 442 26.53 3.33 -17.83
C ARG A 442 25.30 3.86 -18.56
N SER A 443 24.78 3.09 -19.52
CA SER A 443 23.67 3.52 -20.36
C SER A 443 22.33 3.47 -19.61
N PRO A 444 21.32 4.23 -20.06
CA PRO A 444 20.01 4.27 -19.39
C PRO A 444 19.31 2.91 -19.25
N HIS A 445 19.64 1.90 -20.06
CA HIS A 445 18.99 0.59 -19.96
C HIS A 445 19.30 -0.08 -18.61
N THR A 446 20.45 0.17 -18.00
CA THR A 446 20.82 -0.45 -16.71
C THR A 446 19.85 -0.04 -15.61
N ALA A 447 19.38 1.21 -15.65
CA ALA A 447 18.38 1.74 -14.73
C ALA A 447 16.97 1.15 -14.95
N GLN A 448 16.70 0.53 -16.10
CA GLN A 448 15.39 -0.10 -16.41
C GLN A 448 15.24 -1.49 -15.77
N HIS A 449 16.35 -2.10 -15.33
CA HIS A 449 16.34 -3.37 -14.62
C HIS A 449 16.12 -3.15 -13.13
N THR A 450 15.33 -4.01 -12.49
CA THR A 450 15.16 -3.92 -11.04
C THR A 450 16.48 -4.30 -10.36
N ALA A 451 16.71 -3.79 -9.15
CA ALA A 451 17.84 -4.23 -8.33
C ALA A 451 17.82 -5.76 -8.11
N GLY A 452 16.62 -6.32 -8.04
CA GLY A 452 16.36 -7.76 -7.98
C GLY A 452 16.81 -8.54 -9.23
N ASP A 453 16.57 -8.00 -10.43
CA ASP A 453 17.02 -8.61 -11.70
C ASP A 453 18.55 -8.63 -11.76
N LEU A 454 19.20 -7.51 -11.41
CA LEU A 454 20.65 -7.42 -11.34
C LEU A 454 21.24 -8.40 -10.33
N PHE A 455 20.62 -8.52 -9.15
CA PHE A 455 21.00 -9.50 -8.14
C PHE A 455 20.89 -10.93 -8.68
N TRP A 456 19.82 -11.26 -9.42
CA TRP A 456 19.64 -12.58 -10.04
C TRP A 456 20.80 -12.92 -10.98
N TRP A 457 21.13 -12.02 -11.91
CA TRP A 457 22.17 -12.25 -12.90
C TRP A 457 23.56 -12.32 -12.29
N ILE A 458 23.87 -11.51 -11.27
CA ILE A 458 25.14 -11.62 -10.54
C ILE A 458 25.20 -12.95 -9.78
N THR A 459 24.06 -13.40 -9.22
CA THR A 459 23.97 -14.66 -8.49
C THR A 459 24.21 -15.86 -9.39
N GLY A 460 23.39 -16.02 -10.42
CA GLY A 460 23.34 -17.22 -11.27
C GLY A 460 24.20 -17.13 -12.53
N GLY A 461 24.77 -15.98 -12.83
CA GLY A 461 25.42 -15.71 -14.11
C GLY A 461 24.42 -15.64 -15.26
N ILE A 462 24.95 -15.48 -16.47
CA ILE A 462 24.18 -15.53 -17.72
C ILE A 462 24.92 -16.49 -18.66
N PRO A 463 24.63 -17.79 -18.63
CA PRO A 463 25.39 -18.80 -19.38
C PRO A 463 25.47 -18.52 -20.88
N ARG A 464 24.38 -18.07 -21.49
CA ARG A 464 24.33 -17.71 -22.92
C ARG A 464 25.24 -16.54 -23.30
N ALA A 465 25.60 -15.69 -22.34
CA ALA A 465 26.53 -14.58 -22.51
C ALA A 465 27.92 -14.89 -21.93
N ALA A 466 28.16 -16.13 -21.48
CA ALA A 466 29.35 -16.53 -20.74
C ALA A 466 29.67 -15.67 -19.51
N MET A 467 28.64 -15.05 -18.90
CA MET A 467 28.80 -14.36 -17.61
C MET A 467 28.78 -15.41 -16.48
N PRO A 468 29.84 -15.50 -15.66
CA PRO A 468 29.93 -16.50 -14.59
C PRO A 468 28.96 -16.19 -13.44
N ALA A 469 28.60 -17.23 -12.69
CA ALA A 469 27.86 -17.11 -11.45
C ALA A 469 28.78 -16.67 -10.29
N PHE A 470 28.28 -15.81 -9.41
CA PHE A 470 28.99 -15.37 -8.21
C PHE A 470 28.34 -15.80 -6.90
N GLY A 471 27.23 -16.54 -6.94
CA GLY A 471 26.51 -16.99 -5.75
C GLY A 471 27.37 -17.78 -4.74
N ASP A 472 28.29 -18.60 -5.23
CA ASP A 472 29.19 -19.41 -4.39
C ASP A 472 30.51 -18.70 -4.06
N ARG A 473 30.77 -17.54 -4.68
CA ARG A 473 32.03 -16.77 -4.52
C ARG A 473 31.85 -15.55 -3.63
N LEU A 474 30.66 -14.95 -3.62
CA LEU A 474 30.35 -13.72 -2.91
C LEU A 474 29.10 -13.90 -2.03
N GLY A 475 29.22 -13.46 -0.78
CA GLY A 475 28.07 -13.37 0.13
C GLY A 475 26.94 -12.50 -0.43
N ALA A 476 25.73 -12.64 0.13
CA ALA A 476 24.57 -11.89 -0.34
C ALA A 476 24.76 -10.37 -0.23
N GLU A 477 25.36 -9.87 0.86
CA GLU A 477 25.62 -8.43 1.03
C GLU A 477 26.61 -7.90 -0.01
N ALA A 478 27.73 -8.59 -0.24
CA ALA A 478 28.70 -8.23 -1.26
C ALA A 478 28.09 -8.16 -2.68
N ARG A 479 27.12 -9.03 -2.99
CA ARG A 479 26.37 -8.97 -4.25
C ARG A 479 25.40 -7.79 -4.30
N TRP A 480 24.79 -7.41 -3.18
CA TRP A 480 23.99 -6.18 -3.12
C TRP A 480 24.85 -4.91 -3.24
N ASP A 481 26.08 -4.92 -2.71
CA ASP A 481 27.06 -3.85 -2.93
C ASP A 481 27.40 -3.69 -4.41
N LEU A 482 27.65 -4.81 -5.11
CA LEU A 482 27.83 -4.82 -6.56
C LEU A 482 26.61 -4.24 -7.29
N VAL A 483 25.39 -4.62 -6.90
CA VAL A 483 24.16 -4.07 -7.47
C VAL A 483 24.09 -2.56 -7.26
N ASN A 484 24.35 -2.05 -6.05
CA ASN A 484 24.34 -0.62 -5.77
C ASN A 484 25.39 0.14 -6.60
N PHE A 485 26.58 -0.43 -6.79
CA PHE A 485 27.60 0.15 -7.67
C PHE A 485 27.17 0.17 -9.15
N VAL A 486 26.66 -0.95 -9.69
CA VAL A 486 26.18 -1.02 -11.08
C VAL A 486 25.04 -0.03 -11.33
N ARG A 487 24.17 0.17 -10.35
CA ARG A 487 23.09 1.16 -10.43
C ARG A 487 23.61 2.59 -10.39
N ALA A 488 24.61 2.87 -9.56
CA ALA A 488 25.29 4.16 -9.58
C ALA A 488 25.98 4.44 -10.92
N LEU A 489 26.56 3.42 -11.57
CA LEU A 489 27.08 3.54 -12.94
C LEU A 489 25.97 3.85 -13.95
N GLY A 490 24.82 3.16 -13.89
CA GLY A 490 23.69 3.43 -14.77
C GLY A 490 23.09 4.84 -14.60
N ALA A 491 23.24 5.41 -13.40
CA ALA A 491 22.83 6.77 -13.10
C ALA A 491 23.85 7.84 -13.56
N ASP A 492 25.08 7.47 -13.92
CA ASP A 492 26.14 8.41 -14.34
C ASP A 492 25.71 9.28 -15.52
N THR A 493 25.24 8.66 -16.61
CA THR A 493 24.79 9.38 -17.81
C THR A 493 23.70 10.38 -17.46
N ALA A 494 22.76 9.97 -16.63
CA ALA A 494 21.64 10.80 -16.25
C ALA A 494 22.08 11.93 -15.30
N ALA A 495 23.01 11.67 -14.37
CA ALA A 495 23.61 12.70 -13.54
C ALA A 495 24.44 13.72 -14.36
N ARG A 496 24.97 13.32 -15.52
CA ARG A 496 25.63 14.20 -16.51
C ARG A 496 24.69 15.08 -17.30
N THR A 497 23.42 14.71 -17.41
CA THR A 497 22.42 15.59 -18.00
C THR A 497 21.91 16.66 -17.04
N LEU A 498 22.20 16.56 -15.74
CA LEU A 498 21.86 17.61 -14.78
C LEU A 498 22.75 18.83 -15.01
N GLY A 499 22.12 19.96 -15.29
CA GLY A 499 22.77 21.26 -15.33
C GLY A 499 23.03 21.85 -13.95
N PRO A 500 23.66 23.04 -13.91
CA PRO A 500 23.99 23.73 -12.66
C PRO A 500 22.79 24.37 -11.95
N GLY A 501 21.66 24.51 -12.64
CA GLY A 501 20.38 25.03 -12.12
C GLY A 501 19.33 23.95 -11.90
N VAL A 502 18.32 24.26 -11.10
CA VAL A 502 17.21 23.35 -10.78
C VAL A 502 16.17 23.36 -11.90
N GLU A 503 15.73 22.17 -12.31
CA GLU A 503 14.51 22.03 -13.10
C GLU A 503 13.29 21.86 -12.17
N PRO A 504 12.31 22.77 -12.20
CA PRO A 504 11.09 22.66 -11.39
C PRO A 504 10.27 21.42 -11.75
N GLY A 505 9.75 20.73 -10.73
CA GLY A 505 8.83 19.60 -10.88
C GLY A 505 9.48 18.32 -11.39
N ARG A 506 10.81 18.21 -11.41
CA ARG A 506 11.54 17.05 -11.96
C ARG A 506 12.51 16.37 -10.97
N PRO A 507 12.04 15.89 -9.80
CA PRO A 507 12.86 15.05 -8.93
C PRO A 507 12.93 13.61 -9.46
N TRP A 508 14.05 13.21 -10.06
CA TRP A 508 14.19 11.87 -10.64
C TRP A 508 15.47 11.14 -10.22
N LEU A 509 16.59 11.84 -9.96
CA LEU A 509 17.84 11.21 -9.53
C LEU A 509 17.92 11.12 -8.00
N VAL A 510 17.85 9.91 -7.44
CA VAL A 510 17.99 9.70 -5.99
C VAL A 510 19.45 9.87 -5.58
N ALA A 511 19.69 10.68 -4.56
CA ALA A 511 21.01 10.83 -3.96
C ALA A 511 21.38 9.57 -3.17
N PRO A 512 22.56 8.95 -3.42
CA PRO A 512 23.07 7.89 -2.54
C PRO A 512 23.13 8.40 -1.10
N ASP A 513 22.52 7.68 -0.15
CA ASP A 513 22.65 8.07 1.26
C ASP A 513 24.12 8.01 1.68
N PHE A 514 24.53 8.84 2.61
CA PHE A 514 25.91 8.82 3.09
C PHE A 514 25.96 9.17 4.56
N THR A 515 26.94 8.59 5.26
CA THR A 515 27.23 8.87 6.67
C THR A 515 28.58 9.54 6.77
N PHE A 516 28.67 10.59 7.59
CA PHE A 516 29.88 11.36 7.78
C PHE A 516 30.03 11.84 9.23
N ALA A 517 31.28 12.07 9.65
CA ALA A 517 31.60 12.75 10.90
C ALA A 517 32.57 13.91 10.66
N VAL A 518 32.57 14.87 11.61
CA VAL A 518 33.45 16.04 11.61
C VAL A 518 34.23 16.03 12.91
N GLY A 519 35.51 15.64 12.86
CA GLY A 519 36.33 15.49 14.06
C GLY A 519 35.66 14.56 15.10
N PRO A 520 35.57 14.95 16.38
CA PRO A 520 35.01 14.11 17.45
C PRO A 520 33.46 14.13 17.52
N THR A 521 32.77 14.75 16.55
CA THR A 521 31.30 14.85 16.59
C THR A 521 30.62 13.53 16.21
N PRO A 522 29.40 13.25 16.74
CA PRO A 522 28.64 12.07 16.34
C PRO A 522 28.40 12.03 14.83
N ALA A 523 28.42 10.82 14.27
CA ALA A 523 28.14 10.61 12.86
C ALA A 523 26.71 11.07 12.50
N ARG A 524 26.59 11.73 11.35
CA ARG A 524 25.33 12.19 10.75
C ARG A 524 25.16 11.54 9.38
N ALA A 525 23.92 11.37 8.94
CA ALA A 525 23.62 10.85 7.62
C ALA A 525 22.81 11.84 6.77
N LEU A 526 22.92 11.74 5.44
CA LEU A 526 22.13 12.55 4.51
C LEU A 526 20.62 12.41 4.81
N LYS A 527 20.15 11.18 5.09
CA LYS A 527 18.76 10.92 5.47
C LYS A 527 18.27 11.71 6.70
N ASP A 528 19.15 12.12 7.61
CA ASP A 528 18.76 12.86 8.82
C ASP A 528 18.30 14.29 8.50
N TYR A 529 18.66 14.79 7.32
CA TYR A 529 18.26 16.10 6.80
C TYR A 529 16.93 16.05 6.02
N ARG A 530 16.43 14.85 5.66
CA ARG A 530 15.19 14.69 4.89
C ARG A 530 13.99 15.30 5.62
N GLY A 531 13.13 15.97 4.85
CA GLY A 531 11.98 16.72 5.34
C GLY A 531 12.33 18.01 6.11
N ARG A 532 13.62 18.31 6.31
CA ARG A 532 14.06 19.44 7.14
C ARG A 532 14.91 20.44 6.35
N ARG A 533 16.02 20.00 5.76
CA ARG A 533 17.00 20.86 5.09
C ARG A 533 17.34 20.37 3.68
N ILE A 534 17.68 21.31 2.82
CA ILE A 534 18.36 21.06 1.54
C ILE A 534 19.85 20.82 1.86
N VAL A 535 20.52 19.89 1.18
CA VAL A 535 21.95 19.64 1.38
C VAL A 535 22.72 20.05 0.13
N LEU A 536 23.67 20.97 0.30
CA LEU A 536 24.67 21.30 -0.71
C LEU A 536 25.93 20.47 -0.43
N LEU A 537 26.09 19.36 -1.13
CA LEU A 537 27.27 18.51 -1.05
C LEU A 537 28.37 19.07 -1.96
N VAL A 538 29.54 19.35 -1.40
CA VAL A 538 30.69 19.95 -2.11
C VAL A 538 31.87 18.99 -2.07
N LEU A 539 32.20 18.37 -3.21
CA LEU A 539 33.47 17.65 -3.38
C LEU A 539 34.55 18.67 -3.74
N TYR A 540 35.65 18.70 -2.99
CA TYR A 540 36.70 19.70 -3.19
C TYR A 540 38.10 19.09 -3.20
N THR A 541 38.99 19.71 -3.97
CA THR A 541 40.43 19.41 -4.01
C THR A 541 41.21 20.72 -3.88
N LEU A 542 42.21 20.75 -3.01
CA LEU A 542 43.07 21.92 -2.80
C LEU A 542 44.31 21.87 -3.70
N PRO A 543 44.84 23.03 -4.15
CA PRO A 543 44.41 24.40 -3.80
C PRO A 543 43.20 24.93 -4.60
N ASP A 544 42.85 24.29 -5.72
CA ASP A 544 41.91 24.82 -6.73
C ASP A 544 40.53 25.20 -6.18
N SER A 545 40.03 24.46 -5.19
CA SER A 545 38.70 24.70 -4.60
C SER A 545 38.66 25.79 -3.53
N ARG A 546 39.81 26.32 -3.09
CA ARG A 546 39.90 27.28 -1.98
C ARG A 546 39.07 28.55 -2.20
N PRO A 547 39.08 29.20 -3.39
CA PRO A 547 38.28 30.41 -3.61
C PRO A 547 36.78 30.15 -3.46
N ARG A 548 36.30 29.00 -3.95
CA ARG A 548 34.89 28.63 -3.88
C ARG A 548 34.47 28.29 -2.44
N LEU A 549 35.29 27.57 -1.69
CA LEU A 549 35.04 27.31 -0.27
C LEU A 549 34.98 28.61 0.55
N ALA A 550 35.84 29.58 0.27
CA ALA A 550 35.80 30.90 0.91
C ALA A 550 34.51 31.66 0.59
N GLN A 551 34.06 31.63 -0.67
CA GLN A 551 32.78 32.23 -1.07
C GLN A 551 31.59 31.60 -0.35
N LEU A 552 31.54 30.27 -0.24
CA LEU A 552 30.49 29.57 0.50
C LEU A 552 30.55 29.89 2.00
N ALA A 553 31.75 29.99 2.58
CA ALA A 553 31.94 30.31 4.00
C ALA A 553 31.43 31.72 4.32
N ALA A 554 31.75 32.71 3.48
CA ALA A 554 31.29 34.09 3.63
C ALA A 554 29.75 34.21 3.57
N ASN A 555 29.07 33.27 2.89
CA ASN A 555 27.61 33.29 2.69
C ASN A 555 26.86 32.20 3.45
N TYR A 556 27.55 31.46 4.34
CA TYR A 556 26.96 30.30 5.01
C TYR A 556 25.73 30.67 5.86
N ASN A 557 25.76 31.82 6.54
CA ASN A 557 24.62 32.28 7.34
C ASN A 557 23.35 32.48 6.49
N VAL A 558 23.49 33.02 5.28
CA VAL A 558 22.36 33.19 4.34
C VAL A 558 21.83 31.83 3.88
N LEU A 559 22.73 30.92 3.52
CA LEU A 559 22.37 29.55 3.11
C LEU A 559 21.66 28.79 4.24
N ALA A 560 22.16 28.88 5.46
CA ALA A 560 21.58 28.24 6.63
C ALA A 560 20.18 28.80 6.97
N LEU A 561 19.98 30.12 6.85
CA LEU A 561 18.67 30.77 7.02
C LEU A 561 17.65 30.32 5.97
N LEU A 562 18.10 30.04 4.74
CA LEU A 562 17.27 29.47 3.68
C LEU A 562 17.03 27.95 3.83
N GLY A 563 17.55 27.35 4.92
CA GLY A 563 17.37 25.93 5.24
C GLY A 563 18.32 25.00 4.48
N VAL A 564 19.51 25.49 4.10
CA VAL A 564 20.56 24.70 3.43
C VAL A 564 21.66 24.31 4.41
N GLU A 565 22.03 23.03 4.40
CA GLU A 565 23.24 22.53 5.03
C GLU A 565 24.33 22.35 3.96
N VAL A 566 25.48 23.01 4.12
CA VAL A 566 26.65 22.77 3.27
C VAL A 566 27.48 21.65 3.87
N VAL A 567 27.81 20.61 3.10
CA VAL A 567 28.67 19.51 3.54
C VAL A 567 29.84 19.41 2.58
N ALA A 568 31.04 19.76 3.04
CA ALA A 568 32.25 19.77 2.22
C ALA A 568 33.09 18.52 2.47
N VAL A 569 33.46 17.83 1.38
CA VAL A 569 34.14 16.54 1.40
C VAL A 569 35.44 16.63 0.59
N PRO A 570 36.59 16.30 1.20
CA PRO A 570 37.85 16.25 0.46
C PRO A 570 37.81 15.13 -0.58
N GLY A 571 38.01 15.46 -1.85
CA GLY A 571 37.95 14.51 -2.97
C GLY A 571 39.08 13.46 -2.95
N ASP A 572 40.22 13.81 -2.33
CA ASP A 572 41.33 12.88 -2.06
C ASP A 572 41.15 12.08 -0.76
N ALA A 573 40.06 12.33 -0.02
CA ALA A 573 39.76 11.73 1.28
C ALA A 573 40.89 11.87 2.30
N ALA A 574 41.64 12.98 2.24
CA ALA A 574 42.75 13.24 3.16
C ALA A 574 42.26 13.37 4.62
N PRO A 575 42.82 12.61 5.58
CA PRO A 575 42.42 12.68 6.99
C PRO A 575 42.85 13.99 7.67
N ASP A 576 43.82 14.71 7.09
CA ASP A 576 44.32 16.00 7.54
C ASP A 576 43.68 17.19 6.81
N ALA A 577 42.55 17.00 6.13
CA ALA A 577 41.88 18.02 5.32
C ALA A 577 41.63 19.35 6.06
N ILE A 578 41.20 19.30 7.34
CA ILE A 578 41.02 20.50 8.18
C ILE A 578 42.34 21.26 8.36
N ARG A 579 43.46 20.55 8.58
CA ARG A 579 44.77 21.17 8.71
C ARG A 579 45.22 21.83 7.40
N ARG A 580 44.93 21.21 6.25
CA ARG A 580 45.28 21.75 4.91
C ARG A 580 44.48 22.99 4.53
N LEU A 581 43.26 23.13 5.04
CA LEU A 581 42.45 24.35 4.85
C LEU A 581 43.07 25.55 5.60
N GLY A 582 43.66 25.32 6.77
CA GLY A 582 44.27 26.37 7.58
C GLY A 582 43.24 27.23 8.30
N ALA A 583 43.67 28.40 8.81
CA ALA A 583 42.83 29.29 9.62
C ALA A 583 41.93 30.23 8.80
N ASP A 584 42.22 30.41 7.50
CA ASP A 584 41.50 31.30 6.59
C ASP A 584 41.18 30.54 5.28
N PRO A 585 39.91 30.48 4.83
CA PRO A 585 38.69 31.08 5.39
C PRO A 585 38.18 30.40 6.66
N LEU A 586 37.51 31.16 7.54
CA LEU A 586 36.76 30.62 8.67
C LEU A 586 35.54 29.83 8.14
N ILE A 587 35.63 28.50 8.17
CA ILE A 587 34.56 27.63 7.70
C ILE A 587 33.72 27.14 8.89
N LEU A 588 32.44 27.50 8.88
CA LEU A 588 31.48 27.12 9.93
C LEU A 588 30.60 25.90 9.55
N PHE A 589 30.64 25.49 8.28
CA PHE A 589 29.93 24.31 7.82
C PHE A 589 30.77 23.03 7.96
N PRO A 590 30.13 21.84 8.04
CA PRO A 590 30.81 20.55 8.10
C PRO A 590 31.92 20.34 7.05
N ILE A 591 33.16 20.15 7.52
CA ILE A 591 34.26 19.55 6.75
C ILE A 591 34.38 18.08 7.15
N VAL A 592 34.07 17.19 6.22
CA VAL A 592 34.03 15.74 6.50
C VAL A 592 35.44 15.21 6.75
N THR A 593 35.63 14.53 7.89
CA THR A 593 36.88 13.85 8.25
C THR A 593 36.75 12.34 8.16
N GLU A 594 35.58 11.79 8.48
CA GLU A 594 35.27 10.36 8.37
C GLU A 594 34.13 10.13 7.37
N GLY A 595 34.23 9.09 6.55
CA GLY A 595 33.29 8.82 5.45
C GLY A 595 33.63 9.53 4.13
N ALA A 596 34.66 10.38 4.10
CA ALA A 596 35.04 11.14 2.92
C ALA A 596 35.39 10.25 1.72
N ARG A 597 36.07 9.13 1.96
CA ARG A 597 36.47 8.17 0.93
C ARG A 597 35.26 7.56 0.24
N GLU A 598 34.28 7.11 1.01
CA GLU A 598 33.06 6.49 0.51
C GLU A 598 32.21 7.50 -0.26
N ILE A 599 32.05 8.71 0.28
CA ILE A 599 31.31 9.79 -0.38
C ILE A 599 31.97 10.20 -1.70
N ALA A 600 33.28 10.46 -1.70
CA ALA A 600 34.03 10.82 -2.89
C ALA A 600 33.99 9.70 -3.95
N ALA A 601 34.09 8.44 -3.53
CA ALA A 601 33.99 7.29 -4.45
C ALA A 601 32.60 7.19 -5.10
N ALA A 602 31.52 7.44 -4.36
CA ALA A 602 30.16 7.34 -4.89
C ALA A 602 29.78 8.55 -5.77
N TYR A 603 29.96 9.78 -5.26
CA TYR A 603 29.56 10.99 -5.97
C TYR A 603 30.57 11.40 -7.07
N GLY A 604 31.82 10.96 -6.98
CA GLY A 604 32.80 11.09 -8.05
C GLY A 604 32.45 10.30 -9.31
N LEU A 605 31.53 9.32 -9.22
CA LEU A 605 30.95 8.70 -10.42
C LEU A 605 30.16 9.74 -11.22
N PHE A 606 29.35 10.56 -10.54
CA PHE A 606 28.46 11.53 -11.16
C PHE A 606 29.20 12.77 -11.70
N ALA A 607 30.31 13.18 -11.08
CA ALA A 607 31.14 14.29 -11.55
C ALA A 607 32.63 13.96 -11.41
N ARG A 608 33.37 13.99 -12.52
CA ARG A 608 34.81 13.67 -12.56
C ARG A 608 35.61 14.96 -12.67
N ALA A 609 35.63 15.74 -11.59
CA ALA A 609 36.33 17.02 -11.53
C ALA A 609 37.01 17.24 -10.17
N PRO A 610 38.06 18.08 -10.11
CA PRO A 610 38.69 18.48 -8.84
C PRO A 610 37.71 19.16 -7.87
N HIS A 611 36.66 19.79 -8.40
CA HIS A 611 35.58 20.38 -7.64
C HIS A 611 34.23 20.00 -8.24
N ALA A 612 33.27 19.60 -7.42
CA ALA A 612 31.89 19.37 -7.85
C ALA A 612 30.91 19.71 -6.73
N GLU A 613 29.74 20.23 -7.09
CA GLU A 613 28.67 20.56 -6.16
C GLU A 613 27.37 19.86 -6.55
N PHE A 614 26.67 19.30 -5.58
CA PHE A 614 25.37 18.65 -5.76
C PHE A 614 24.36 19.30 -4.84
N LEU A 615 23.26 19.81 -5.41
CA LEU A 615 22.14 20.34 -4.64
C LEU A 615 21.12 19.22 -4.43
N ILE A 616 20.95 18.78 -3.18
CA ILE A 616 20.06 17.68 -2.80
C ILE A 616 18.87 18.24 -2.04
N ASP A 617 17.65 17.99 -2.51
CA ASP A 617 16.44 18.51 -1.88
C ASP A 617 16.06 17.77 -0.58
N ARG A 618 15.01 18.28 0.08
CA ARG A 618 14.49 17.72 1.34
C ARG A 618 13.93 16.31 1.17
N GLN A 619 13.67 15.86 -0.05
CA GLN A 619 13.13 14.55 -0.36
C GLN A 619 14.25 13.53 -0.64
N GLY A 620 15.50 13.99 -0.79
CA GLY A 620 16.67 13.16 -1.05
C GLY A 620 16.99 12.97 -2.53
N TYR A 621 16.52 13.86 -3.40
CA TYR A 621 16.86 13.85 -4.83
C TYR A 621 17.97 14.85 -5.15
N VAL A 622 18.89 14.49 -6.04
CA VAL A 622 19.83 15.43 -6.64
C VAL A 622 19.07 16.28 -7.67
N ARG A 623 19.05 17.59 -7.46
CA ARG A 623 18.26 18.55 -8.25
C ARG A 623 19.08 19.43 -9.17
N ALA A 624 20.34 19.66 -8.82
CA ALA A 624 21.28 20.35 -9.67
C ALA A 624 22.69 19.81 -9.42
N ARG A 625 23.53 19.86 -10.45
CA ARG A 625 24.94 19.51 -10.38
C ARG A 625 25.77 20.58 -11.03
N TRP A 626 26.78 21.06 -10.31
CA TRP A 626 27.81 21.91 -10.88
C TRP A 626 29.16 21.21 -10.87
N ALA A 627 29.87 21.32 -11.98
CA ALA A 627 31.28 20.95 -12.13
C ALA A 627 31.91 21.82 -13.25
N PRO A 628 33.24 22.01 -13.27
CA PRO A 628 33.92 22.84 -14.28
C PRO A 628 33.58 22.49 -15.74
N GLU A 629 33.29 21.22 -16.03
CA GLU A 629 32.86 20.78 -17.36
C GLU A 629 31.45 21.24 -17.75
N THR A 630 30.61 21.59 -16.78
CA THR A 630 29.22 22.03 -16.99
C THR A 630 29.09 23.55 -17.10
N ALA A 631 29.89 24.29 -16.33
CA ALA A 631 29.95 25.74 -16.38
C ALA A 631 31.27 26.23 -15.74
N PRO A 632 31.88 27.32 -16.27
CA PRO A 632 33.16 27.80 -15.78
C PRO A 632 33.12 28.34 -14.34
N VAL A 633 31.98 28.90 -13.91
CA VAL A 633 31.76 29.42 -12.55
C VAL A 633 30.33 29.13 -12.12
N ARG A 634 30.12 28.72 -10.86
CA ARG A 634 28.77 28.70 -10.27
C ARG A 634 28.48 30.04 -9.61
N GLU A 635 27.67 30.86 -10.25
CA GLU A 635 27.24 32.12 -9.66
C GLU A 635 26.42 31.89 -8.39
N LEU A 636 26.77 32.57 -7.30
CA LEU A 636 26.09 32.44 -6.02
C LEU A 636 24.62 32.85 -6.11
N ASN A 637 24.31 33.88 -6.90
CA ASN A 637 22.94 34.35 -7.10
C ASN A 637 22.05 33.28 -7.75
N LEU A 638 22.59 32.50 -8.69
CA LEU A 638 21.87 31.39 -9.30
C LEU A 638 21.63 30.27 -8.28
N LEU A 639 22.62 29.93 -7.47
CA LEU A 639 22.44 28.97 -6.37
C LEU A 639 21.35 29.43 -5.38
N LEU A 640 21.33 30.71 -5.02
CA LEU A 640 20.30 31.26 -4.12
C LEU A 640 18.89 31.21 -4.76
N ALA A 641 18.79 31.49 -6.06
CA ALA A 641 17.53 31.36 -6.80
C ALA A 641 17.03 29.92 -6.83
N ASP A 642 17.90 28.95 -7.15
CA ASP A 642 17.61 27.51 -7.11
C ASP A 642 17.08 27.06 -5.74
N ILE A 643 17.71 27.53 -4.66
CA ILE A 643 17.29 27.22 -3.28
C ILE A 643 15.90 27.79 -2.98
N GLN A 644 15.62 29.02 -3.41
CA GLN A 644 14.31 29.64 -3.23
C GLN A 644 13.23 28.89 -4.02
N GLU A 645 13.54 28.45 -5.23
CA GLU A 645 12.64 27.63 -6.04
C GLU A 645 12.31 26.31 -5.35
N LEU A 646 13.31 25.59 -4.85
CA LEU A 646 13.11 24.35 -4.07
C LEU A 646 12.33 24.56 -2.76
N ASN A 647 12.42 25.76 -2.16
CA ASN A 647 11.64 26.12 -0.98
C ASN A 647 10.17 26.39 -1.30
N GLN A 648 9.86 26.85 -2.52
CA GLN A 648 8.50 27.11 -2.99
C GLN A 648 7.86 25.89 -3.65
N GLU A 649 8.66 24.94 -4.12
CA GLU A 649 8.19 23.72 -4.75
C GLU A 649 7.37 22.87 -3.78
N LYS A 650 6.21 22.40 -4.26
CA LYS A 650 5.38 21.47 -3.48
C LYS A 650 6.18 20.20 -3.22
N ALA A 651 6.23 19.79 -1.96
CA ALA A 651 6.97 18.60 -1.54
C ALA A 651 6.61 17.38 -2.42
N ALA A 652 7.60 16.90 -3.16
CA ALA A 652 7.51 15.63 -3.88
C ALA A 652 7.43 14.46 -2.88
N THR A 653 7.04 13.28 -3.37
CA THR A 653 7.13 12.05 -2.59
C THR A 653 8.59 11.83 -2.20
N PRO A 654 8.91 11.50 -0.92
CA PRO A 654 10.27 11.20 -0.51
C PRO A 654 10.90 10.10 -1.37
N ALA A 655 12.20 10.20 -1.64
CA ALA A 655 12.93 9.14 -2.32
C ALA A 655 12.77 7.82 -1.56
N ALA A 656 12.39 6.77 -2.27
CA ALA A 656 12.28 5.44 -1.68
C ALA A 656 13.65 5.00 -1.16
N ASP A 657 13.69 4.47 0.07
CA ASP A 657 14.92 3.91 0.67
C ASP A 657 15.45 2.73 -0.16
N GLU A 658 14.52 2.01 -0.76
CA GLU A 658 14.78 1.04 -1.82
C GLU A 658 14.79 1.81 -3.13
N HIS A 659 15.95 2.29 -3.56
CA HIS A 659 16.02 2.90 -4.87
C HIS A 659 15.52 1.83 -5.88
N VAL A 660 14.41 2.06 -6.56
CA VAL A 660 13.86 1.24 -7.66
C VAL A 660 13.32 2.28 -8.63
N HIS A 661 13.92 2.39 -9.81
CA HIS A 661 13.44 3.26 -10.87
C HIS A 661 12.26 2.61 -11.61
#